data_AF-A0A6P5WFA3-F1
#
_entry.id   AF-A0A6P5WFA3-F1
#
_cell.length_a   1.000
_cell.length_b   1.000
_cell.length_c   1.000
_cell.angle_alpha   90.00
_cell.angle_beta   90.00
_cell.angle_gamma   90.00
#
_symmetry.space_group_name_H-M   'P 1'
#
loop_
_entity.id
_entity.type
_entity.pdbx_description
1 polymer ?
#
loop_
_entity_poly.entity_id
_entity_poly.type
_entity_poly.pdbx_seq_one_letter_code
_entity_poly.pdbx_strand_id
1 'polypeptide(L)'
;MNLHAVASGVILADLTSKATSNSKLSQADKEFWKKLQLYALILVSLSLQFVLLRIGYARRSSRKGSLWRSYLVRPIYLLADWAATVSLATLLKREQLKVNEMEVFWAPFLVLHLGSTENLAAYFTEDSDLWFKYLVGLVIQFGMAIYLFWKFHAGSGSMTYIAILVFIAGFVKCGERIWFLRSSTFKQLKDSMLLAKQSKLLATATDQDMITKGSKERLEEYLERKQIDPKFRYLHQAELLFKVFMPVFADLRLRVYNKLSYVFCLHRSQGAEEAFKIVDTELEFLHSAFYSKTIILNPSLGFALRSICLFSSLSALIAFSVAVNHLIDLHSDNASSIDIGITYALLFGAIFADIYALVAHVFSNSTIVWLTASKNRVARFLYATVVSRFGHKAKRGIESVAQLSLLDYCINSRWKTKFRNIFDKQDILGKYWHTTWRHVDSDLKEAIFSHLLFVLEGYRETGFDYKYLRERLSARGYDAASKYAQAPDLTSSLTDMEFTHSILVWHIATDIVYHADRLARRAGALGPYCQISKQLSGYLMYLLCMRASMLPESTTKLRLRDTCLEARQFFPEGLEFDQAVLVMCGIDTETRSFFVEMGSERKSSFFEGCQLAGHLQSLVSVFQWDHEEKWEMIGKIWLEMLTYAASKCEWKEHVKHLKQGEESLTHVALLMAHFGLSKKIKFVPLPLRLEEVGFEPVWYWGNLDRLAYYLA
;
A
#
# COMPACT_ATOMS: atom_id res chain seq x y z
N MET A 1 -13.25 8.83 15.81
CA MET A 1 -12.63 10.02 15.20
C MET A 1 -13.68 10.99 14.71
N ASN A 2 -14.66 10.58 13.88
CA ASN A 2 -15.79 11.46 13.51
C ASN A 2 -16.60 12.00 14.70
N LEU A 3 -16.92 11.20 15.73
CA LEU A 3 -17.56 11.73 16.94
C LEU A 3 -16.70 12.78 17.67
N HIS A 4 -15.36 12.60 17.69
CA HIS A 4 -14.47 13.62 18.26
C HIS A 4 -14.39 14.86 17.38
N ALA A 5 -14.47 14.72 16.06
CA ALA A 5 -14.53 15.86 15.13
C ALA A 5 -15.86 16.62 15.24
N VAL A 6 -16.97 15.91 15.43
CA VAL A 6 -18.28 16.50 15.71
C VAL A 6 -18.25 17.21 17.06
N ALA A 7 -17.80 16.53 18.12
CA ALA A 7 -17.70 17.12 19.46
C ALA A 7 -16.73 18.31 19.51
N SER A 8 -15.54 18.19 18.92
CA SER A 8 -14.57 19.28 18.87
C SER A 8 -15.04 20.41 17.97
N GLY A 9 -15.77 20.13 16.89
CA GLY A 9 -16.36 21.17 16.03
C GLY A 9 -17.46 21.94 16.74
N VAL A 10 -18.32 21.25 17.50
CA VAL A 10 -19.33 21.90 18.36
C VAL A 10 -18.67 22.71 19.47
N ILE A 11 -17.64 22.17 20.14
CA ILE A 11 -16.89 22.89 21.18
C ILE A 11 -16.15 24.10 20.60
N LEU A 12 -15.50 23.97 19.44
CA LEU A 12 -14.79 25.08 18.80
C LEU A 12 -15.78 26.18 18.38
N ALA A 13 -16.93 25.81 17.79
CA ALA A 13 -18.00 26.74 17.50
C ALA A 13 -18.56 27.39 18.79
N ASP A 14 -18.53 26.66 19.93
CA ASP A 14 -18.92 27.21 21.22
C ASP A 14 -17.90 28.21 21.78
N LEU A 15 -16.62 27.87 21.71
CA LEU A 15 -15.51 28.70 22.13
C LEU A 15 -15.37 29.95 21.26
N THR A 16 -15.48 29.85 19.93
CA THR A 16 -15.42 31.02 19.04
C THR A 16 -16.61 31.93 19.27
N SER A 17 -17.81 31.38 19.49
CA SER A 17 -18.99 32.16 19.86
C SER A 17 -18.84 32.84 21.21
N LYS A 18 -18.26 32.18 22.23
CA LYS A 18 -18.01 32.78 23.54
C LYS A 18 -16.93 33.86 23.47
N ALA A 19 -15.85 33.62 22.73
CA ALA A 19 -14.77 34.59 22.51
C ALA A 19 -15.26 35.83 21.76
N THR A 20 -16.10 35.66 20.73
CA THR A 20 -16.73 36.78 20.02
C THR A 20 -17.81 37.47 20.85
N SER A 21 -18.52 36.75 21.73
CA SER A 21 -19.48 37.37 22.67
C SER A 21 -18.77 38.27 23.68
N ASN A 22 -17.64 37.81 24.23
CA ASN A 22 -16.88 38.49 25.28
C ASN A 22 -15.97 39.63 24.77
N SER A 23 -15.83 39.80 23.45
CA SER A 23 -15.04 40.89 22.88
C SER A 23 -15.82 42.22 22.90
N LYS A 24 -15.11 43.34 23.07
CA LYS A 24 -15.66 44.71 23.04
C LYS A 24 -16.08 45.17 21.63
N LEU A 25 -16.18 44.27 20.65
CA LEU A 25 -16.54 44.62 19.28
C LEU A 25 -18.02 45.01 19.15
N SER A 26 -18.35 45.85 18.16
CA SER A 26 -19.72 46.16 17.80
C SER A 26 -20.47 44.89 17.34
N GLN A 27 -21.79 44.88 17.46
CA GLN A 27 -22.63 43.77 17.00
C GLN A 27 -22.43 43.49 15.50
N ALA A 28 -22.26 44.55 14.70
CA ALA A 28 -21.97 44.47 13.27
C ALA A 28 -20.62 43.78 12.98
N ASP A 29 -19.58 44.12 13.75
CA ASP A 29 -18.27 43.50 13.57
C ASP A 29 -18.30 42.02 13.98
N LYS A 30 -19.04 41.66 15.04
CA LYS A 30 -19.21 40.27 15.47
C LYS A 30 -19.90 39.43 14.39
N GLU A 31 -20.89 39.99 13.68
CA GLU A 31 -21.53 39.33 12.55
C GLU A 31 -20.60 39.20 11.34
N PHE A 32 -19.83 40.24 11.04
CA PHE A 32 -18.82 40.21 9.97
C PHE A 32 -17.78 39.13 10.21
N TRP A 33 -17.22 39.03 11.41
CA TRP A 33 -16.23 38.01 11.78
C TRP A 33 -16.79 36.58 11.68
N LYS A 34 -18.04 36.36 12.10
CA LYS A 34 -18.70 35.05 11.98
C LYS A 34 -18.94 34.67 10.52
N LYS A 35 -19.34 35.64 9.68
CA LYS A 35 -19.54 35.45 8.23
C LYS A 35 -18.23 35.11 7.53
N LEU A 36 -17.16 35.87 7.83
CA LEU A 36 -15.82 35.61 7.32
C LEU A 36 -15.28 34.25 7.76
N GLN A 37 -15.53 33.85 9.01
CA GLN A 37 -15.14 32.53 9.53
C GLN A 37 -15.80 31.41 8.73
N LEU A 38 -17.10 31.51 8.44
CA LEU A 38 -17.82 30.52 7.64
C LEU A 38 -17.23 30.42 6.21
N TYR A 39 -17.02 31.56 5.55
CA TYR A 39 -16.43 31.61 4.21
C TYR A 39 -15.05 30.97 4.15
N ALA A 40 -14.20 31.30 5.12
CA ALA A 40 -12.86 30.73 5.23
C ALA A 40 -12.91 29.21 5.42
N LEU A 41 -13.79 28.70 6.29
CA LEU A 41 -13.92 27.26 6.55
C LEU A 41 -14.37 26.47 5.31
N ILE A 42 -15.34 27.00 4.55
CA ILE A 42 -15.83 26.36 3.32
C ILE A 42 -14.74 26.33 2.25
N LEU A 43 -14.03 27.44 2.03
CA LEU A 43 -12.92 27.51 1.07
C LEU A 43 -11.75 26.61 1.47
N VAL A 44 -11.43 26.53 2.77
CA VAL A 44 -10.43 25.60 3.30
C VAL A 44 -10.87 24.15 3.08
N SER A 45 -12.14 23.82 3.34
CA SER A 45 -12.67 22.48 3.08
C SER A 45 -12.52 22.09 1.61
N LEU A 46 -12.88 22.98 0.68
CA LEU A 46 -12.73 22.75 -0.76
C LEU A 46 -11.25 22.60 -1.15
N SER A 47 -10.39 23.48 -0.66
CA SER A 47 -8.94 23.46 -0.96
C SER A 47 -8.28 22.17 -0.48
N LEU A 48 -8.62 21.71 0.73
CA LEU A 48 -8.11 20.46 1.28
C LEU A 48 -8.49 19.26 0.40
N GLN A 49 -9.67 19.26 -0.23
CA GLN A 49 -10.08 18.20 -1.14
C GLN A 49 -9.29 18.18 -2.44
N PHE A 50 -9.01 19.34 -3.03
CA PHE A 50 -8.14 19.43 -4.19
C PHE A 50 -6.74 18.90 -3.86
N VAL A 51 -6.21 19.24 -2.69
CA VAL A 51 -4.94 18.71 -2.20
C VAL A 51 -5.01 17.19 -2.05
N LEU A 52 -6.08 16.64 -1.45
CA LEU A 52 -6.30 15.20 -1.32
C LEU A 52 -6.46 14.49 -2.68
N LEU A 53 -7.11 15.11 -3.68
CA LEU A 53 -7.20 14.59 -5.04
C LEU A 53 -5.81 14.47 -5.68
N ARG A 54 -4.99 15.54 -5.57
CA ARG A 54 -3.62 15.56 -6.09
C ARG A 54 -2.74 14.52 -5.41
N ILE A 55 -2.84 14.40 -4.09
CA ILE A 55 -2.15 13.37 -3.31
C ILE A 55 -2.59 11.97 -3.75
N GLY A 56 -3.89 11.73 -3.88
CA GLY A 56 -4.43 10.42 -4.30
C GLY A 56 -3.90 10.00 -5.67
N TYR A 57 -3.86 10.93 -6.63
CA TYR A 57 -3.23 10.72 -7.93
C TYR A 57 -1.73 10.40 -7.81
N ALA A 58 -1.00 11.25 -7.07
CA ALA A 58 0.44 11.11 -6.90
C ALA A 58 0.81 9.82 -6.16
N ARG A 59 -0.04 9.30 -5.26
CA ARG A 59 0.17 8.03 -4.57
C ARG A 59 0.14 6.84 -5.53
N ARG A 60 -0.78 6.83 -6.50
CA ARG A 60 -0.88 5.76 -7.50
C ARG A 60 0.26 5.81 -8.54
N SER A 61 0.77 7.02 -8.82
CA SER A 61 1.80 7.25 -9.83
C SER A 61 3.23 7.26 -9.29
N SER A 62 3.43 7.43 -7.98
CA SER A 62 4.76 7.68 -7.44
C SER A 62 5.36 6.46 -6.74
N ARG A 63 6.41 5.93 -7.36
CA ARG A 63 7.21 4.78 -6.91
C ARG A 63 8.17 5.08 -5.77
N LYS A 64 8.37 6.38 -5.46
CA LYS A 64 9.26 6.82 -4.38
C LYS A 64 8.45 7.04 -3.11
N GLY A 65 8.73 6.25 -2.08
CA GLY A 65 8.18 6.42 -0.73
C GLY A 65 8.66 7.74 -0.12
N SER A 66 8.00 8.84 -0.48
CA SER A 66 8.20 10.12 0.19
C SER A 66 7.48 10.06 1.53
N LEU A 67 8.23 9.83 2.61
CA LEU A 67 7.67 9.82 3.97
C LEU A 67 7.02 11.17 4.29
N TRP A 68 7.48 12.28 3.69
CA TRP A 68 6.83 13.58 3.77
C TRP A 68 5.37 13.54 3.32
N ARG A 69 5.07 12.83 2.22
CA ARG A 69 3.68 12.58 1.84
C ARG A 69 2.99 11.73 2.91
N SER A 70 3.60 10.67 3.45
CA SER A 70 2.91 9.90 4.49
C SER A 70 2.62 10.70 5.78
N TYR A 71 3.53 11.59 6.20
CA TYR A 71 3.36 12.38 7.42
C TYR A 71 2.42 13.57 7.24
N LEU A 72 2.40 14.22 6.07
CA LEU A 72 1.51 15.35 5.79
C LEU A 72 0.12 14.93 5.32
N VAL A 73 -0.02 13.79 4.64
CA VAL A 73 -1.32 13.36 4.11
C VAL A 73 -2.27 12.99 5.23
N ARG A 74 -1.77 12.39 6.32
CA ARG A 74 -2.58 12.04 7.49
C ARG A 74 -3.31 13.25 8.09
N PRO A 75 -2.63 14.33 8.51
CA PRO A 75 -3.32 15.50 9.06
C PRO A 75 -4.22 16.16 8.01
N ILE A 76 -3.81 16.27 6.75
CA ILE A 76 -4.65 16.85 5.68
C ILE A 76 -5.96 16.07 5.51
N TYR A 77 -5.89 14.73 5.51
CA TYR A 77 -7.07 13.87 5.42
C TYR A 77 -8.04 14.12 6.59
N LEU A 78 -7.51 14.17 7.82
CA LEU A 78 -8.31 14.42 9.01
C LEU A 78 -8.88 15.83 9.05
N LEU A 79 -8.11 16.83 8.62
CA LEU A 79 -8.51 18.23 8.55
C LEU A 79 -9.65 18.45 7.55
N ALA A 80 -9.68 17.70 6.45
CA ALA A 80 -10.74 17.84 5.44
C ALA A 80 -12.12 17.45 6.00
N ASP A 81 -12.24 16.27 6.61
CA ASP A 81 -13.48 15.81 7.24
C ASP A 81 -13.86 16.72 8.43
N TRP A 82 -12.87 17.16 9.21
CA TRP A 82 -13.08 18.07 10.33
C TRP A 82 -13.60 19.44 9.87
N ALA A 83 -13.00 20.05 8.86
CA ALA A 83 -13.41 21.37 8.34
C ALA A 83 -14.86 21.37 7.84
N ALA A 84 -15.28 20.31 7.13
CA ALA A 84 -16.67 20.17 6.68
C ALA A 84 -17.65 20.07 7.86
N THR A 85 -17.27 19.31 8.90
CA THR A 85 -18.09 19.14 10.12
C THR A 85 -18.23 20.43 10.92
N VAL A 86 -17.11 21.15 11.12
CA VAL A 86 -17.10 22.44 11.82
C VAL A 86 -17.96 23.45 11.07
N SER A 87 -17.87 23.48 9.73
CA SER A 87 -18.68 24.36 8.90
C SER A 87 -20.19 24.12 9.11
N LEU A 88 -20.61 22.85 9.09
CA LEU A 88 -22.01 22.46 9.39
C LEU A 88 -22.43 22.88 10.81
N ALA A 89 -21.57 22.66 11.82
CA ALA A 89 -21.88 23.05 13.19
C ALA A 89 -21.97 24.58 13.37
N THR A 90 -21.12 25.34 12.67
CA THR A 90 -21.20 26.81 12.69
C THR A 90 -22.45 27.35 12.03
N LEU A 91 -22.91 26.71 10.94
CA LEU A 91 -24.20 27.03 10.29
C LEU A 91 -25.37 26.78 11.25
N LEU A 92 -25.39 25.62 11.92
CA LEU A 92 -26.41 25.29 12.92
C LEU A 92 -26.41 26.26 14.10
N LYS A 93 -25.26 26.74 14.56
CA LYS A 93 -25.21 27.70 15.66
C LYS A 93 -25.63 29.11 15.24
N ARG A 94 -25.43 29.46 13.96
CA ARG A 94 -25.82 30.77 13.41
C ARG A 94 -27.33 30.93 13.27
N GLU A 95 -28.09 29.85 13.50
CA GLU A 95 -29.55 29.78 13.56
C GLU A 95 -30.24 30.84 14.42
N GLN A 96 -29.54 31.43 15.39
CA GLN A 96 -30.08 32.49 16.25
C GLN A 96 -30.07 33.89 15.62
N LEU A 97 -29.50 34.07 14.42
CA LEU A 97 -29.38 35.33 13.69
C LEU A 97 -29.91 35.11 12.26
N LYS A 98 -30.67 36.06 11.69
CA LYS A 98 -31.28 35.96 10.34
C LYS A 98 -30.27 35.39 9.31
N VAL A 99 -30.45 34.14 8.91
CA VAL A 99 -29.56 33.42 7.97
C VAL A 99 -30.03 33.66 6.54
N ASN A 100 -29.11 33.99 5.63
CA ASN A 100 -29.40 34.12 4.20
C ASN A 100 -29.66 32.73 3.58
N GLU A 101 -30.63 32.63 2.66
CA GLU A 101 -30.96 31.38 1.95
C GLU A 101 -29.74 30.70 1.30
N MET A 102 -28.79 31.51 0.79
CA MET A 102 -27.55 31.03 0.18
C MET A 102 -26.59 30.35 1.16
N GLU A 103 -26.58 30.75 2.43
CA GLU A 103 -25.71 30.12 3.43
C GLU A 103 -26.19 28.71 3.79
N VAL A 104 -27.51 28.49 3.77
CA VAL A 104 -28.16 27.18 3.98
C VAL A 104 -27.89 26.26 2.78
N PHE A 105 -27.83 26.82 1.57
CA PHE A 105 -27.52 26.10 0.33
C PHE A 105 -26.11 25.47 0.32
N TRP A 106 -25.19 25.90 1.19
CA TRP A 106 -23.87 25.29 1.31
C TRP A 106 -23.84 23.98 2.11
N ALA A 107 -24.86 23.70 2.93
CA ALA A 107 -24.92 22.46 3.71
C ALA A 107 -24.87 21.18 2.85
N PRO A 108 -25.62 21.06 1.73
CA PRO A 108 -25.47 19.94 0.77
C PRO A 108 -24.04 19.76 0.24
N PHE A 109 -23.31 20.83 -0.05
CA PHE A 109 -21.92 20.73 -0.54
C PHE A 109 -20.97 20.23 0.54
N LEU A 110 -21.17 20.65 1.79
CA LEU A 110 -20.40 20.14 2.94
C LEU A 110 -20.63 18.63 3.15
N VAL A 111 -21.83 18.14 2.85
CA VAL A 111 -22.11 16.69 2.82
C VAL A 111 -21.41 16.00 1.65
N LEU A 112 -21.48 16.59 0.44
CA LEU A 112 -20.76 16.08 -0.72
C LEU A 112 -19.24 16.01 -0.47
N HIS A 113 -18.72 16.97 0.28
CA HIS A 113 -17.34 17.06 0.73
C HIS A 113 -16.92 15.92 1.66
N LEU A 114 -17.82 15.46 2.54
CA LEU A 114 -17.60 14.31 3.43
C LEU A 114 -17.56 12.97 2.67
N GLY A 115 -18.00 12.95 1.41
CA GLY A 115 -18.03 11.76 0.56
C GLY A 115 -16.66 11.16 0.23
N SER A 116 -15.54 11.79 0.59
CA SER A 116 -14.13 11.47 0.25
C SER A 116 -13.83 11.29 -1.25
N THR A 117 -12.58 11.59 -1.60
CA THR A 117 -12.09 11.44 -2.98
C THR A 117 -11.94 9.96 -3.35
N GLU A 118 -12.01 9.65 -4.65
CA GLU A 118 -12.07 8.25 -5.13
C GLU A 118 -10.83 7.41 -4.82
N ASN A 119 -9.66 8.04 -4.94
CA ASN A 119 -8.37 7.38 -4.77
C ASN A 119 -7.90 7.35 -3.31
N LEU A 120 -8.75 7.81 -2.38
CA LEU A 120 -8.41 7.95 -0.97
C LEU A 120 -9.63 7.64 -0.07
N ALA A 121 -10.31 6.54 -0.37
CA ALA A 121 -11.52 6.13 0.34
C ALA A 121 -11.22 5.67 1.77
N ALA A 122 -10.08 5.01 1.96
CA ALA A 122 -9.44 4.78 3.25
C ALA A 122 -7.98 5.19 3.13
N TYR A 123 -7.49 5.99 4.08
CA TYR A 123 -6.07 6.28 4.13
C TYR A 123 -5.32 5.17 4.90
N PHE A 124 -5.95 4.61 5.92
CA PHE A 124 -5.46 3.45 6.66
C PHE A 124 -6.38 2.24 6.53
N THR A 125 -5.82 1.03 6.56
CA THR A 125 -6.61 -0.18 6.78
C THR A 125 -7.22 -0.22 8.19
N GLU A 126 -6.69 0.54 9.16
CA GLU A 126 -7.34 0.69 10.46
C GLU A 126 -8.64 1.54 10.38
N ASP A 127 -8.80 2.37 9.34
CA ASP A 127 -10.05 3.14 9.15
C ASP A 127 -11.21 2.22 8.75
N SER A 128 -10.94 1.13 8.01
CA SER A 128 -11.97 0.15 7.66
C SER A 128 -12.49 -0.59 8.89
N ASP A 129 -11.64 -0.92 9.86
CA ASP A 129 -12.07 -1.51 11.15
C ASP A 129 -13.03 -0.58 11.93
N LEU A 130 -12.96 0.73 11.71
CA LEU A 130 -13.79 1.74 12.37
C LEU A 130 -14.99 2.20 11.53
N TRP A 131 -15.34 1.49 10.44
CA TRP A 131 -16.40 1.89 9.50
C TRP A 131 -17.73 2.26 10.18
N PHE A 132 -18.12 1.55 11.25
CA PHE A 132 -19.35 1.82 11.99
C PHE A 132 -19.32 3.19 12.69
N LYS A 133 -18.18 3.61 13.24
CA LYS A 133 -18.02 4.94 13.84
C LYS A 133 -18.10 6.05 12.78
N TYR A 134 -17.62 5.78 11.57
CA TYR A 134 -17.75 6.70 10.44
C TYR A 134 -19.21 6.81 9.99
N LEU A 135 -19.93 5.68 9.88
CA LEU A 135 -21.36 5.64 9.56
C LEU A 135 -22.18 6.48 10.54
N VAL A 136 -22.01 6.29 11.85
CA VAL A 136 -22.75 7.07 12.88
C VAL A 136 -22.47 8.56 12.73
N GLY A 137 -21.20 8.96 12.59
CA GLY A 137 -20.84 10.37 12.39
C GLY A 137 -21.48 10.96 11.13
N LEU A 138 -21.52 10.19 10.04
CA LEU A 138 -22.09 10.61 8.77
C LEU A 138 -23.62 10.75 8.84
N VAL A 139 -24.31 9.84 9.52
CA VAL A 139 -25.77 9.95 9.76
C VAL A 139 -26.10 11.22 10.52
N ILE A 140 -25.31 11.55 11.56
CA ILE A 140 -25.50 12.78 12.32
C ILE A 140 -25.27 14.01 11.42
N GLN A 141 -24.17 14.06 10.68
CA GLN A 141 -23.85 15.18 9.77
C GLN A 141 -24.90 15.37 8.67
N PHE A 142 -25.36 14.26 8.07
CA PHE A 142 -26.41 14.26 7.05
C PHE A 142 -27.74 14.75 7.65
N GLY A 143 -28.07 14.28 8.85
CA GLY A 143 -29.24 14.75 9.61
C GLY A 143 -29.19 16.24 9.93
N MET A 144 -28.02 16.76 10.32
CA MET A 144 -27.83 18.21 10.53
C MET A 144 -28.08 19.00 9.24
N ALA A 145 -27.57 18.53 8.11
CA ALA A 145 -27.77 19.20 6.82
C ALA A 145 -29.23 19.19 6.36
N ILE A 146 -29.95 18.06 6.54
CA ILE A 146 -31.39 17.98 6.27
C ILE A 146 -32.18 18.90 7.19
N TYR A 147 -31.84 18.92 8.49
CA TYR A 147 -32.51 19.77 9.47
C TYR A 147 -32.38 21.26 9.11
N LEU A 148 -31.16 21.70 8.79
CA LEU A 148 -30.87 23.06 8.33
C LEU A 148 -31.71 23.38 7.08
N PHE A 149 -31.72 22.47 6.11
CA PHE A 149 -32.46 22.69 4.88
C PHE A 149 -33.98 22.77 5.11
N TRP A 150 -34.56 21.88 5.93
CA TRP A 150 -35.99 21.88 6.23
C TRP A 150 -36.40 23.14 7.00
N LYS A 151 -35.62 23.55 8.02
CA LYS A 151 -35.99 24.61 8.95
C LYS A 151 -35.90 26.02 8.35
N PHE A 152 -34.91 26.28 7.49
CA PHE A 152 -34.68 27.60 6.92
C PHE A 152 -35.32 27.79 5.54
N HIS A 153 -36.09 26.80 5.07
CA HIS A 153 -36.79 26.91 3.81
C HIS A 153 -38.12 27.66 3.99
N ALA A 154 -38.16 28.89 3.48
CA ALA A 154 -39.38 29.67 3.30
C ALA A 154 -39.44 30.25 1.87
N GLY A 155 -39.78 29.42 0.86
CA GLY A 155 -40.55 29.92 -0.29
C GLY A 155 -39.90 30.12 -1.67
N SER A 156 -38.83 29.40 -2.06
CA SER A 156 -38.32 29.41 -3.45
C SER A 156 -38.10 28.00 -4.01
N GLY A 157 -38.91 27.59 -5.00
CA GLY A 157 -38.87 26.23 -5.56
C GLY A 157 -37.62 25.88 -6.36
N SER A 158 -36.91 26.88 -6.91
CA SER A 158 -35.71 26.66 -7.73
C SER A 158 -34.50 26.24 -6.88
N MET A 159 -34.26 26.91 -5.76
CA MET A 159 -33.14 26.57 -4.85
C MET A 159 -33.33 25.19 -4.19
N THR A 160 -34.59 24.80 -3.94
CA THR A 160 -34.91 23.48 -3.39
C THR A 160 -34.51 22.36 -4.34
N TYR A 161 -34.82 22.53 -5.63
CA TYR A 161 -34.47 21.57 -6.65
C TYR A 161 -32.94 21.38 -6.74
N ILE A 162 -32.18 22.48 -6.75
CA ILE A 162 -30.72 22.44 -6.82
C ILE A 162 -30.14 21.73 -5.58
N ALA A 163 -30.65 22.05 -4.38
CA ALA A 163 -30.19 21.42 -3.15
C ALA A 163 -30.45 19.91 -3.12
N ILE A 164 -31.61 19.46 -3.61
CA ILE A 164 -31.96 18.04 -3.73
C ILE A 164 -30.97 17.32 -4.66
N LEU A 165 -30.62 17.92 -5.82
CA LEU A 165 -29.63 17.35 -6.72
C LEU A 165 -28.28 17.14 -6.01
N VAL A 166 -27.77 18.16 -5.33
CA VAL A 166 -26.50 18.07 -4.59
C VAL A 166 -26.58 17.06 -3.45
N PHE A 167 -27.70 16.95 -2.75
CA PHE A 167 -27.92 15.92 -1.72
C PHE A 167 -27.88 14.51 -2.29
N ILE A 168 -28.47 14.26 -3.47
CA ILE A 168 -28.41 12.95 -4.14
C ILE A 168 -26.95 12.58 -4.44
N ALA A 169 -26.19 13.50 -5.04
CA ALA A 169 -24.77 13.27 -5.32
C ALA A 169 -23.96 13.05 -4.03
N GLY A 170 -24.25 13.81 -2.97
CA GLY A 170 -23.62 13.65 -1.66
C GLY A 170 -23.94 12.30 -1.01
N PHE A 171 -25.20 11.87 -1.05
CA PHE A 171 -25.66 10.59 -0.53
C PHE A 171 -24.97 9.41 -1.23
N VAL A 172 -24.92 9.43 -2.57
CA VAL A 172 -24.23 8.39 -3.35
C VAL A 172 -22.76 8.29 -2.94
N LYS A 173 -22.01 9.40 -2.94
CA LYS A 173 -20.58 9.40 -2.58
C LYS A 173 -20.31 8.93 -1.15
N CYS A 174 -21.16 9.35 -0.21
CA CYS A 174 -21.07 8.93 1.19
C CYS A 174 -21.38 7.43 1.35
N GLY A 175 -22.42 6.94 0.67
CA GLY A 175 -22.79 5.53 0.63
C GLY A 175 -21.67 4.67 0.06
N GLU A 176 -21.05 5.10 -1.05
CA GLU A 176 -19.89 4.42 -1.65
C GLU A 176 -18.70 4.35 -0.68
N ARG A 177 -18.40 5.44 0.04
CA ARG A 177 -17.33 5.46 1.06
C ARG A 177 -17.61 4.47 2.19
N ILE A 178 -18.84 4.42 2.70
CA ILE A 178 -19.20 3.52 3.80
C ILE A 178 -19.17 2.06 3.34
N TRP A 179 -19.74 1.76 2.17
CA TRP A 179 -19.69 0.42 1.59
C TRP A 179 -18.24 -0.02 1.42
N PHE A 180 -17.39 0.85 0.86
CA PHE A 180 -15.97 0.57 0.72
C PHE A 180 -15.28 0.22 2.04
N LEU A 181 -15.43 1.08 3.05
CA LEU A 181 -14.81 0.88 4.37
C LEU A 181 -15.27 -0.43 5.00
N ARG A 182 -16.55 -0.76 4.84
CA ARG A 182 -17.11 -2.04 5.26
C ARG A 182 -16.42 -3.20 4.53
N SER A 183 -16.48 -3.23 3.19
CA SER A 183 -15.98 -4.33 2.36
C SER A 183 -14.45 -4.51 2.39
N SER A 184 -13.68 -3.45 2.60
CA SER A 184 -12.21 -3.48 2.70
C SER A 184 -11.68 -3.97 4.06
N THR A 185 -12.57 -4.33 4.99
CA THR A 185 -12.17 -4.87 6.28
C THR A 185 -11.70 -6.33 6.12
N PHE A 186 -10.48 -6.64 6.55
CA PHE A 186 -9.93 -8.01 6.50
C PHE A 186 -10.86 -9.04 7.14
N LYS A 187 -11.49 -8.68 8.27
CA LYS A 187 -12.48 -9.53 8.95
C LYS A 187 -13.66 -9.87 8.05
N GLN A 188 -14.24 -8.88 7.37
CA GLN A 188 -15.40 -9.12 6.50
C GLN A 188 -15.04 -9.87 5.23
N LEU A 189 -13.87 -9.59 4.67
CA LEU A 189 -13.32 -10.37 3.57
C LEU A 189 -13.21 -11.84 3.97
N LYS A 190 -12.60 -12.13 5.12
CA LYS A 190 -12.46 -13.47 5.68
C LYS A 190 -13.82 -14.13 5.95
N ASP A 191 -14.75 -13.44 6.61
CA ASP A 191 -16.08 -13.95 6.94
C ASP A 191 -16.89 -14.28 5.68
N SER A 192 -16.82 -13.44 4.65
CA SER A 192 -17.51 -13.68 3.36
C SER A 192 -17.01 -14.94 2.65
N MET A 193 -15.70 -15.19 2.67
CA MET A 193 -15.10 -16.40 2.10
C MET A 193 -15.41 -17.65 2.91
N LEU A 194 -15.44 -17.56 4.24
CA LEU A 194 -15.83 -18.67 5.11
C LEU A 194 -17.31 -19.01 4.96
N LEU A 195 -18.19 -18.01 4.84
CA LEU A 195 -19.61 -18.20 4.54
C LEU A 195 -19.80 -18.86 3.17
N ALA A 196 -19.05 -18.44 2.15
CA ALA A 196 -19.06 -19.07 0.82
C ALA A 196 -18.58 -20.54 0.86
N LYS A 197 -17.61 -20.87 1.72
CA LYS A 197 -17.18 -22.26 1.97
C LYS A 197 -18.30 -23.08 2.61
N GLN A 198 -18.94 -22.56 3.66
CA GLN A 198 -20.00 -23.25 4.38
C GLN A 198 -21.23 -23.50 3.50
N SER A 199 -21.71 -22.49 2.78
CA SER A 199 -22.88 -22.62 1.89
C SER A 199 -22.64 -23.67 0.79
N LYS A 200 -21.42 -23.78 0.29
CA LYS A 200 -21.07 -24.78 -0.73
C LYS A 200 -20.89 -26.18 -0.21
N LEU A 201 -20.29 -26.36 0.97
CA LEU A 201 -20.24 -27.67 1.63
C LEU A 201 -21.66 -28.23 1.81
N LEU A 202 -22.63 -27.38 2.17
CA LEU A 202 -24.06 -27.71 2.23
C LEU A 202 -24.63 -28.06 0.85
N ALA A 203 -24.32 -27.29 -0.20
CA ALA A 203 -24.82 -27.55 -1.55
C ALA A 203 -24.23 -28.82 -2.22
N THR A 204 -22.99 -29.20 -1.90
CA THR A 204 -22.38 -30.44 -2.40
C THR A 204 -22.92 -31.72 -1.78
N ALA A 205 -23.59 -31.62 -0.62
CA ALA A 205 -24.28 -32.76 -0.04
C ALA A 205 -25.53 -33.16 -0.85
N THR A 206 -25.99 -32.29 -1.75
CA THR A 206 -27.21 -32.50 -2.57
C THR A 206 -26.95 -32.78 -4.05
N ASP A 207 -25.72 -32.63 -4.56
CA ASP A 207 -25.46 -32.67 -6.00
C ASP A 207 -24.22 -33.52 -6.33
N GLN A 208 -24.45 -34.80 -6.58
CA GLN A 208 -23.42 -35.83 -6.79
C GLN A 208 -22.95 -35.95 -8.26
N ASP A 209 -23.55 -35.17 -9.18
CA ASP A 209 -23.43 -35.35 -10.63
C ASP A 209 -22.41 -34.44 -11.37
N MET A 210 -21.73 -33.51 -10.69
CA MET A 210 -20.91 -32.49 -11.39
C MET A 210 -19.42 -32.83 -11.63
N ILE A 211 -18.97 -34.07 -11.35
CA ILE A 211 -17.55 -34.44 -11.31
C ILE A 211 -17.00 -34.95 -12.67
N THR A 212 -17.85 -35.25 -13.65
CA THR A 212 -17.46 -36.10 -14.81
C THR A 212 -17.11 -35.38 -16.13
N LYS A 213 -17.12 -34.03 -16.22
CA LYS A 213 -16.81 -33.33 -17.50
C LYS A 213 -15.98 -32.06 -17.34
N GLY A 214 -14.76 -32.18 -16.84
CA GLY A 214 -13.79 -31.08 -16.87
C GLY A 214 -12.51 -31.51 -17.58
N SER A 215 -12.13 -30.83 -18.66
CA SER A 215 -10.78 -30.96 -19.21
C SER A 215 -9.81 -30.09 -18.41
N LYS A 216 -8.56 -30.55 -18.29
CA LYS A 216 -7.47 -29.79 -17.67
C LYS A 216 -7.16 -28.55 -18.51
N GLU A 217 -7.85 -27.44 -18.23
CA GLU A 217 -7.69 -26.19 -18.97
C GLU A 217 -6.66 -25.29 -18.29
N ARG A 218 -5.58 -24.94 -19.01
CA ARG A 218 -4.60 -23.96 -18.54
C ARG A 218 -5.16 -22.54 -18.63
N LEU A 219 -4.59 -21.63 -17.85
CA LEU A 219 -5.03 -20.22 -17.84
C LEU A 219 -4.90 -19.57 -19.23
N GLU A 220 -3.82 -19.86 -19.94
CA GLU A 220 -3.58 -19.32 -21.29
C GLU A 220 -4.62 -19.83 -22.30
N GLU A 221 -4.89 -21.13 -22.30
CA GLU A 221 -5.92 -21.76 -23.15
C GLU A 221 -7.32 -21.17 -22.87
N TYR A 222 -7.63 -20.89 -21.61
CA TYR A 222 -8.86 -20.23 -21.21
C TYR A 222 -8.97 -18.79 -21.76
N LEU A 223 -7.88 -18.02 -21.67
CA LEU A 223 -7.83 -16.65 -22.19
C LEU A 223 -7.92 -16.61 -23.73
N GLU A 224 -7.31 -17.59 -24.41
CA GLU A 224 -7.38 -17.73 -25.87
C GLU A 224 -8.79 -18.08 -26.33
N ARG A 225 -9.47 -19.01 -25.64
CA ARG A 225 -10.87 -19.34 -25.92
C ARG A 225 -11.80 -18.12 -25.78
N LYS A 226 -11.47 -17.20 -24.88
CA LYS A 226 -12.25 -15.96 -24.67
C LYS A 226 -12.00 -14.89 -25.74
N GLN A 227 -11.10 -15.11 -26.70
CA GLN A 227 -10.78 -14.18 -27.80
C GLN A 227 -10.40 -12.77 -27.30
N ILE A 228 -9.65 -12.70 -26.20
CA ILE A 228 -9.20 -11.44 -25.63
C ILE A 228 -8.04 -10.88 -26.47
N ASP A 229 -8.03 -9.56 -26.69
CA ASP A 229 -6.95 -8.86 -27.37
C ASP A 229 -5.59 -9.19 -26.71
N PRO A 230 -4.57 -9.65 -27.47
CA PRO A 230 -3.27 -10.04 -26.93
C PRO A 230 -2.62 -8.94 -26.09
N LYS A 231 -2.89 -7.66 -26.41
CA LYS A 231 -2.36 -6.52 -25.65
C LYS A 231 -2.82 -6.53 -24.19
N PHE A 232 -4.01 -7.03 -23.87
CA PHE A 232 -4.58 -7.00 -22.52
C PHE A 232 -4.57 -8.37 -21.81
N ARG A 233 -4.00 -9.41 -22.43
CA ARG A 233 -3.96 -10.77 -21.87
C ARG A 233 -3.35 -10.82 -20.46
N TYR A 234 -2.24 -10.10 -20.25
CA TYR A 234 -1.56 -10.02 -18.95
C TYR A 234 -2.46 -9.44 -17.84
N LEU A 235 -3.38 -8.53 -18.20
CA LEU A 235 -4.27 -7.87 -17.25
C LEU A 235 -5.38 -8.82 -16.77
N HIS A 236 -5.92 -9.63 -17.68
CA HIS A 236 -6.90 -10.67 -17.36
C HIS A 236 -6.26 -11.81 -16.57
N GLN A 237 -5.04 -12.20 -16.93
CA GLN A 237 -4.24 -13.16 -16.18
C GLN A 237 -4.05 -12.69 -14.73
N ALA A 238 -3.59 -11.46 -14.53
CA ALA A 238 -3.41 -10.88 -13.20
C ALA A 238 -4.74 -10.77 -12.41
N GLU A 239 -5.86 -10.41 -13.05
CA GLU A 239 -7.16 -10.33 -12.34
C GLU A 239 -7.62 -11.71 -11.82
N LEU A 240 -7.46 -12.76 -12.63
CA LEU A 240 -7.83 -14.12 -12.25
C LEU A 240 -6.92 -14.65 -11.13
N LEU A 241 -5.62 -14.43 -11.24
CA LEU A 241 -4.64 -14.84 -10.22
C LEU A 241 -4.82 -14.05 -8.92
N PHE A 242 -5.07 -12.74 -8.99
CA PHE A 242 -5.43 -11.92 -7.83
C PHE A 242 -6.63 -12.51 -7.06
N LYS A 243 -7.68 -12.93 -7.77
CA LYS A 243 -8.85 -13.58 -7.15
C LYS A 243 -8.49 -14.93 -6.51
N VAL A 244 -7.58 -15.70 -7.10
CA VAL A 244 -7.08 -16.96 -6.55
C VAL A 244 -6.28 -16.75 -5.26
N PHE A 245 -5.45 -15.70 -5.18
CA PHE A 245 -4.67 -15.38 -3.97
C PHE A 245 -5.43 -14.57 -2.92
N MET A 246 -6.63 -14.07 -3.24
CA MET A 246 -7.43 -13.29 -2.30
C MET A 246 -7.60 -13.94 -0.91
N PRO A 247 -7.80 -15.27 -0.77
CA PRO A 247 -7.83 -15.90 0.55
C PRO A 247 -6.50 -15.86 1.30
N VAL A 248 -5.38 -15.98 0.58
CA VAL A 248 -4.04 -15.89 1.18
C VAL A 248 -3.83 -14.49 1.77
N PHE A 249 -4.28 -13.45 1.07
CA PHE A 249 -4.29 -12.08 1.58
C PHE A 249 -5.18 -11.92 2.82
N ALA A 250 -6.31 -12.64 2.87
CA ALA A 250 -7.22 -12.71 4.02
C ALA A 250 -6.70 -13.57 5.20
N ASP A 251 -5.43 -13.99 5.14
CA ASP A 251 -4.76 -14.86 6.11
C ASP A 251 -5.31 -16.30 6.18
N LEU A 252 -6.14 -16.70 5.20
CA LEU A 252 -6.66 -18.06 5.07
C LEU A 252 -5.61 -18.98 4.44
N ARG A 253 -5.69 -20.28 4.79
CA ARG A 253 -4.82 -21.31 4.22
C ARG A 253 -5.51 -21.96 3.04
N LEU A 254 -4.80 -22.09 1.92
CA LEU A 254 -5.22 -22.85 0.76
C LEU A 254 -4.64 -24.25 0.83
N ARG A 255 -5.48 -25.27 0.69
CA ARG A 255 -5.12 -26.67 0.55
C ARG A 255 -5.49 -27.13 -0.85
N VAL A 256 -4.50 -27.37 -1.69
CA VAL A 256 -4.70 -27.70 -3.12
C VAL A 256 -4.02 -29.02 -3.45
N TYR A 257 -4.58 -29.79 -4.38
CA TYR A 257 -3.97 -31.05 -4.81
C TYR A 257 -2.67 -30.82 -5.60
N ASN A 258 -1.68 -31.70 -5.43
CA ASN A 258 -0.40 -31.63 -6.16
C ASN A 258 -0.59 -31.54 -7.69
N LYS A 259 -1.59 -32.27 -8.23
CA LYS A 259 -1.98 -32.25 -9.66
C LYS A 259 -2.42 -30.87 -10.16
N LEU A 260 -2.87 -29.97 -9.28
CA LEU A 260 -3.31 -28.60 -9.58
C LEU A 260 -2.23 -27.53 -9.33
N SER A 261 -0.98 -27.92 -9.05
CA SER A 261 0.13 -26.97 -8.83
C SER A 261 0.36 -25.99 -10.00
N TYR A 262 -0.02 -26.38 -11.22
CA TYR A 262 0.05 -25.54 -12.43
C TYR A 262 -0.84 -24.29 -12.37
N VAL A 263 -1.84 -24.23 -11.49
CA VAL A 263 -2.76 -23.08 -11.35
C VAL A 263 -2.02 -21.86 -10.79
N PHE A 264 -1.05 -22.07 -9.91
CA PHE A 264 -0.32 -21.00 -9.24
C PHE A 264 0.96 -20.61 -9.97
N CYS A 265 1.60 -21.58 -10.63
CA CYS A 265 2.91 -21.39 -11.24
C CYS A 265 2.82 -20.42 -12.43
N LEU A 266 3.45 -19.24 -12.29
CA LEU A 266 3.90 -18.47 -13.44
C LEU A 266 4.73 -19.40 -14.34
N HIS A 267 4.37 -19.49 -15.62
CA HIS A 267 4.90 -20.51 -16.51
C HIS A 267 6.42 -20.33 -16.67
N ARG A 268 7.17 -21.45 -16.71
CA ARG A 268 8.65 -21.48 -16.86
C ARG A 268 9.15 -20.75 -18.12
N SER A 269 8.27 -20.43 -19.07
CA SER A 269 8.58 -19.72 -20.31
C SER A 269 8.53 -18.19 -20.19
N GLN A 270 8.03 -17.64 -19.08
CA GLN A 270 7.95 -16.19 -18.86
C GLN A 270 9.22 -15.75 -18.13
N GLY A 271 10.03 -14.89 -18.76
CA GLY A 271 11.25 -14.36 -18.14
C GLY A 271 10.95 -13.55 -16.87
N ALA A 272 11.98 -13.27 -16.06
CA ALA A 272 11.80 -12.56 -14.79
C ALA A 272 11.04 -11.24 -14.96
N GLU A 273 11.31 -10.45 -16.02
CA GLU A 273 10.64 -9.17 -16.24
C GLU A 273 9.12 -9.31 -16.42
N GLU A 274 8.67 -10.33 -17.15
CA GLU A 274 7.24 -10.58 -17.35
C GLU A 274 6.58 -11.05 -16.05
N ALA A 275 7.28 -11.88 -15.27
CA ALA A 275 6.80 -12.31 -13.97
C ALA A 275 6.60 -11.15 -12.99
N PHE A 276 7.59 -10.26 -12.89
CA PHE A 276 7.48 -9.06 -12.08
C PHE A 276 6.38 -8.12 -12.57
N LYS A 277 6.11 -8.06 -13.88
CA LYS A 277 5.02 -7.26 -14.46
C LYS A 277 3.63 -7.80 -14.09
N ILE A 278 3.45 -9.12 -14.10
CA ILE A 278 2.20 -9.76 -13.68
C ILE A 278 1.96 -9.48 -12.19
N VAL A 279 2.97 -9.72 -11.36
CA VAL A 279 2.90 -9.46 -9.90
C VAL A 279 2.63 -7.99 -9.59
N ASP A 280 3.27 -7.05 -10.30
CA ASP A 280 3.00 -5.62 -10.16
C ASP A 280 1.52 -5.29 -10.45
N THR A 281 1.00 -5.86 -11.53
CA THR A 281 -0.42 -5.70 -11.92
C THR A 281 -1.37 -6.29 -10.86
N GLU A 282 -1.02 -7.41 -10.24
CA GLU A 282 -1.78 -8.00 -9.13
C GLU A 282 -1.76 -7.14 -7.87
N LEU A 283 -0.61 -6.57 -7.53
CA LEU A 283 -0.48 -5.65 -6.40
C LEU A 283 -1.29 -4.36 -6.63
N GLU A 284 -1.45 -3.91 -7.87
CA GLU A 284 -2.37 -2.81 -8.19
C GLU A 284 -3.84 -3.18 -7.94
N PHE A 285 -4.26 -4.40 -8.27
CA PHE A 285 -5.59 -4.90 -7.93
C PHE A 285 -5.77 -4.99 -6.42
N LEU A 286 -4.77 -5.50 -5.70
CA LEU A 286 -4.77 -5.57 -4.24
C LEU A 286 -4.84 -4.19 -3.59
N HIS A 287 -4.02 -3.24 -4.04
CA HIS A 287 -4.08 -1.85 -3.58
C HIS A 287 -5.46 -1.26 -3.85
N SER A 288 -6.01 -1.49 -5.03
CA SER A 288 -7.33 -0.99 -5.41
C SER A 288 -8.45 -1.61 -4.57
N ALA A 289 -8.31 -2.86 -4.12
CA ALA A 289 -9.32 -3.53 -3.27
C ALA A 289 -9.36 -2.95 -1.85
N PHE A 290 -8.21 -2.54 -1.30
CA PHE A 290 -8.10 -2.04 0.08
C PHE A 290 -8.04 -0.52 0.22
N TYR A 291 -7.74 0.23 -0.85
CA TYR A 291 -7.60 1.70 -0.76
C TYR A 291 -8.41 2.52 -1.79
N SER A 292 -8.95 1.90 -2.85
CA SER A 292 -9.67 2.59 -3.92
C SER A 292 -11.15 2.20 -3.97
N LYS A 293 -12.04 3.15 -4.28
CA LYS A 293 -13.48 2.85 -4.47
C LYS A 293 -13.77 2.00 -5.73
N THR A 294 -12.78 1.77 -6.58
CA THR A 294 -12.96 1.28 -7.96
C THR A 294 -13.31 -0.20 -8.08
N ILE A 295 -13.10 -1.03 -7.04
CA ILE A 295 -13.29 -2.50 -7.12
C ILE A 295 -14.59 -2.99 -6.49
N ILE A 296 -15.21 -2.20 -5.60
CA ILE A 296 -16.34 -2.67 -4.76
C ILE A 296 -17.61 -2.86 -5.59
N LEU A 297 -17.83 -1.96 -6.55
CA LEU A 297 -19.00 -1.94 -7.39
C LEU A 297 -18.66 -2.67 -8.68
N ASN A 298 -19.63 -3.43 -9.20
CA ASN A 298 -19.57 -3.90 -10.57
C ASN A 298 -19.17 -2.73 -11.48
N PRO A 299 -18.17 -2.88 -12.37
CA PRO A 299 -17.62 -1.76 -13.14
C PRO A 299 -18.68 -0.95 -13.88
N SER A 300 -19.75 -1.61 -14.34
CA SER A 300 -20.93 -1.00 -14.95
C SER A 300 -21.74 -0.13 -13.98
N LEU A 301 -22.02 -0.62 -12.77
CA LEU A 301 -22.74 0.12 -11.74
C LEU A 301 -21.92 1.31 -11.25
N GLY A 302 -20.61 1.12 -11.07
CA GLY A 302 -19.68 2.20 -10.70
C GLY A 302 -19.63 3.30 -11.76
N PHE A 303 -19.71 2.96 -13.05
CA PHE A 303 -19.81 3.94 -14.14
C PHE A 303 -21.16 4.67 -14.14
N ALA A 304 -22.27 3.95 -13.91
CA ALA A 304 -23.60 4.54 -13.81
C ALA A 304 -23.71 5.55 -12.65
N LEU A 305 -23.27 5.18 -11.44
CA LEU A 305 -23.32 6.07 -10.26
C LEU A 305 -22.50 7.35 -10.45
N ARG A 306 -21.29 7.24 -11.03
CA ARG A 306 -20.44 8.41 -11.33
C ARG A 306 -21.06 9.31 -12.40
N SER A 307 -21.69 8.72 -13.41
CA SER A 307 -22.40 9.46 -14.43
C SER A 307 -23.59 10.21 -13.82
N ILE A 308 -24.38 9.56 -12.95
CA ILE A 308 -25.49 10.19 -12.22
C ILE A 308 -25.00 11.37 -11.37
N CYS A 309 -23.88 11.22 -10.66
CA CYS A 309 -23.29 12.32 -9.88
C CYS A 309 -22.89 13.49 -10.78
N LEU A 310 -22.20 13.21 -11.90
CA LEU A 310 -21.77 14.25 -12.85
C LEU A 310 -22.97 15.00 -13.45
N PHE A 311 -24.00 14.28 -13.91
CA PHE A 311 -25.20 14.90 -14.46
C PHE A 311 -25.97 15.70 -13.42
N SER A 312 -26.02 15.22 -12.18
CA SER A 312 -26.61 15.94 -11.05
C SER A 312 -25.87 17.25 -10.77
N SER A 313 -24.54 17.23 -10.71
CA SER A 313 -23.70 18.42 -10.51
C SER A 313 -23.82 19.41 -11.69
N LEU A 314 -23.86 18.94 -12.95
CA LEU A 314 -24.09 19.81 -14.11
C LEU A 314 -25.49 20.42 -14.10
N SER A 315 -26.52 19.64 -13.78
CA SER A 315 -27.89 20.13 -13.69
C SER A 315 -28.02 21.19 -12.59
N ALA A 316 -27.35 20.99 -11.45
CA ALA A 316 -27.29 21.98 -10.37
C ALA A 316 -26.61 23.28 -10.83
N LEU A 317 -25.52 23.21 -11.60
CA LEU A 317 -24.85 24.40 -12.15
C LEU A 317 -25.75 25.17 -13.12
N ILE A 318 -26.44 24.48 -14.02
CA ILE A 318 -27.36 25.11 -15.00
C ILE A 318 -28.56 25.73 -14.28
N ALA A 319 -29.16 25.02 -13.33
CA ALA A 319 -30.29 25.54 -12.57
C ALA A 319 -29.88 26.75 -11.71
N PHE A 320 -28.68 26.74 -11.13
CA PHE A 320 -28.15 27.88 -10.37
C PHE A 320 -27.87 29.09 -11.27
N SER A 321 -27.29 28.91 -12.46
CA SER A 321 -27.04 30.03 -13.38
C SER A 321 -28.34 30.68 -13.86
N VAL A 322 -29.37 29.88 -14.15
CA VAL A 322 -30.71 30.40 -14.50
C VAL A 322 -31.34 31.13 -13.31
N ALA A 323 -31.26 30.57 -12.11
CA ALA A 323 -31.80 31.19 -10.90
C ALA A 323 -31.11 32.53 -10.59
N VAL A 324 -29.78 32.60 -10.73
CA VAL A 324 -28.99 33.82 -10.51
C VAL A 324 -29.32 34.88 -11.57
N ASN A 325 -29.42 34.54 -12.85
CA ASN A 325 -29.81 35.49 -13.89
C ASN A 325 -31.19 36.09 -13.62
N HIS A 326 -32.16 35.25 -13.24
CA HIS A 326 -33.50 35.70 -12.86
C HIS A 326 -33.50 36.60 -11.59
N LEU A 327 -32.60 36.33 -10.64
CA LEU A 327 -32.40 37.16 -9.44
C LEU A 327 -31.69 38.48 -9.73
N ILE A 328 -30.81 38.54 -10.73
CA ILE A 328 -30.12 39.76 -11.18
C ILE A 328 -31.09 40.67 -11.96
N ASP A 329 -31.98 40.09 -12.77
CA ASP A 329 -32.99 40.83 -13.53
C ASP A 329 -34.05 41.48 -12.60
N LEU A 330 -34.39 40.81 -11.48
CA LEU A 330 -35.24 41.35 -10.42
C LEU A 330 -34.37 42.02 -9.35
N HIS A 331 -33.99 43.29 -9.57
CA HIS A 331 -33.21 44.14 -8.64
C HIS A 331 -33.55 43.88 -7.16
N SER A 332 -32.82 42.96 -6.52
CA SER A 332 -32.96 42.63 -5.11
C SER A 332 -31.58 42.64 -4.48
N ASP A 333 -31.32 43.70 -3.71
CA ASP A 333 -30.06 44.03 -3.03
C ASP A 333 -29.59 43.00 -1.97
N ASN A 334 -30.16 41.80 -1.95
CA ASN A 334 -29.96 40.81 -0.89
C ASN A 334 -28.96 39.69 -1.22
N ALA A 335 -28.59 39.48 -2.49
CA ALA A 335 -27.59 38.48 -2.86
C ALA A 335 -26.20 39.12 -2.92
N SER A 336 -25.34 38.83 -1.92
CA SER A 336 -23.98 39.37 -1.94
C SER A 336 -23.17 38.72 -3.07
N SER A 337 -22.42 39.52 -3.83
CA SER A 337 -21.55 39.05 -4.92
C SER A 337 -20.57 37.95 -4.46
N ILE A 338 -20.16 38.01 -3.18
CA ILE A 338 -19.30 37.02 -2.54
C ILE A 338 -20.01 35.66 -2.39
N ASP A 339 -21.28 35.64 -1.97
CA ASP A 339 -22.05 34.39 -1.82
C ASP A 339 -22.23 33.67 -3.17
N ILE A 340 -22.47 34.44 -4.24
CA ILE A 340 -22.56 33.93 -5.62
C ILE A 340 -21.21 33.33 -6.05
N GLY A 341 -20.11 34.05 -5.82
CA GLY A 341 -18.76 33.59 -6.16
C GLY A 341 -18.36 32.28 -5.45
N ILE A 342 -18.65 32.16 -4.14
CA ILE A 342 -18.38 30.95 -3.37
C ILE A 342 -19.21 29.77 -3.90
N THR A 343 -20.48 30.01 -4.23
CA THR A 343 -21.37 28.97 -4.73
C THR A 343 -20.93 28.42 -6.09
N TYR A 344 -20.48 29.28 -7.00
CA TYR A 344 -19.84 28.84 -8.25
C TYR A 344 -18.56 28.05 -7.98
N ALA A 345 -17.71 28.50 -7.06
CA ALA A 345 -16.48 27.76 -6.71
C ALA A 345 -16.78 26.34 -6.20
N LEU A 346 -17.83 26.17 -5.40
CA LEU A 346 -18.28 24.85 -4.92
C LEU A 346 -18.82 23.97 -6.06
N LEU A 347 -19.64 24.52 -6.96
CA LEU A 347 -20.18 23.79 -8.12
C LEU A 347 -19.08 23.35 -9.09
N PHE A 348 -18.17 24.26 -9.46
CA PHE A 348 -17.02 23.92 -10.30
C PHE A 348 -16.11 22.89 -9.63
N GLY A 349 -15.89 23.02 -8.32
CA GLY A 349 -15.15 22.04 -7.53
C GLY A 349 -15.78 20.65 -7.56
N ALA A 350 -17.10 20.56 -7.39
CA ALA A 350 -17.84 19.31 -7.47
C ALA A 350 -17.75 18.66 -8.86
N ILE A 351 -17.97 19.45 -9.93
CA ILE A 351 -17.87 18.98 -11.31
C ILE A 351 -16.45 18.50 -11.62
N PHE A 352 -15.42 19.25 -11.24
CA PHE A 352 -14.04 18.85 -11.43
C PHE A 352 -13.73 17.51 -10.73
N ALA A 353 -14.18 17.35 -9.49
CA ALA A 353 -14.03 16.11 -8.75
C ALA A 353 -14.78 14.94 -9.41
N ASP A 354 -15.98 15.17 -9.95
CA ASP A 354 -16.79 14.16 -10.65
C ASP A 354 -16.19 13.76 -12.01
N ILE A 355 -15.65 14.71 -12.77
CA ILE A 355 -14.93 14.42 -14.02
C ILE A 355 -13.68 13.60 -13.72
N TYR A 356 -12.89 14.03 -12.74
CA TYR A 356 -11.69 13.30 -12.32
C TYR A 356 -12.04 11.86 -11.91
N ALA A 357 -13.12 11.71 -11.15
CA ALA A 357 -13.65 10.43 -10.72
C ALA A 357 -14.02 9.51 -11.89
N LEU A 358 -14.78 10.04 -12.85
CA LEU A 358 -15.17 9.29 -14.05
C LEU A 358 -13.95 8.86 -14.87
N VAL A 359 -12.99 9.76 -15.07
CA VAL A 359 -11.73 9.48 -15.80
C VAL A 359 -10.91 8.41 -15.08
N ALA A 360 -10.72 8.54 -13.76
CA ALA A 360 -9.97 7.58 -12.96
C ALA A 360 -10.60 6.17 -12.99
N HIS A 361 -11.94 6.09 -12.99
CA HIS A 361 -12.66 4.82 -13.09
C HIS A 361 -12.55 4.18 -14.48
N VAL A 362 -12.69 4.95 -15.56
CA VAL A 362 -12.58 4.44 -16.95
C VAL A 362 -11.18 3.89 -17.23
N PHE A 363 -10.13 4.55 -16.73
CA PHE A 363 -8.74 4.10 -16.89
C PHE A 363 -8.28 3.11 -15.81
N SER A 364 -9.17 2.65 -14.93
CA SER A 364 -8.83 1.64 -13.94
C SER A 364 -8.66 0.25 -14.58
N ASN A 365 -7.67 -0.52 -14.09
CA ASN A 365 -7.37 -1.87 -14.57
C ASN A 365 -8.61 -2.77 -14.58
N SER A 366 -9.42 -2.74 -13.51
CA SER A 366 -10.66 -3.53 -13.42
C SER A 366 -11.71 -3.14 -14.47
N THR A 367 -11.83 -1.85 -14.77
CA THR A 367 -12.76 -1.37 -15.79
C THR A 367 -12.30 -1.76 -17.18
N ILE A 368 -10.99 -1.73 -17.45
CA ILE A 368 -10.41 -2.17 -18.73
C ILE A 368 -10.64 -3.68 -18.94
N VAL A 369 -10.44 -4.49 -17.91
CA VAL A 369 -10.77 -5.94 -17.95
C VAL A 369 -12.24 -6.14 -18.29
N TRP A 370 -13.14 -5.40 -17.64
CA TRP A 370 -14.57 -5.46 -17.96
C TRP A 370 -14.89 -4.98 -19.39
N LEU A 371 -14.31 -3.87 -19.84
CA LEU A 371 -14.55 -3.31 -21.17
C LEU A 371 -14.11 -4.26 -22.28
N THR A 372 -13.01 -4.98 -22.07
CA THR A 372 -12.45 -5.93 -23.06
C THR A 372 -13.15 -7.29 -23.04
N ALA A 373 -13.66 -7.74 -21.89
CA ALA A 373 -14.46 -8.98 -21.81
C ALA A 373 -15.94 -8.79 -22.17
N SER A 374 -16.49 -7.58 -22.04
CA SER A 374 -17.92 -7.34 -22.19
C SER A 374 -18.34 -7.20 -23.65
N LYS A 375 -19.46 -7.84 -24.02
CA LYS A 375 -20.10 -7.71 -25.35
C LYS A 375 -21.06 -6.51 -25.44
N ASN A 376 -21.23 -5.75 -24.36
CA ASN A 376 -22.20 -4.66 -24.28
C ASN A 376 -21.87 -3.51 -25.25
N ARG A 377 -22.92 -2.87 -25.82
CA ARG A 377 -22.76 -1.73 -26.76
C ARG A 377 -22.02 -0.54 -26.14
N VAL A 378 -22.38 -0.16 -24.91
CA VAL A 378 -21.73 0.95 -24.17
C VAL A 378 -20.27 0.64 -23.88
N ALA A 379 -19.96 -0.60 -23.48
CA ALA A 379 -18.57 -1.02 -23.23
C ALA A 379 -17.71 -0.94 -24.50
N ARG A 380 -18.23 -1.43 -25.64
CA ARG A 380 -17.53 -1.31 -26.93
C ARG A 380 -17.32 0.13 -27.36
N PHE A 381 -18.30 1.01 -27.15
CA PHE A 381 -18.17 2.43 -27.46
C PHE A 381 -17.07 3.10 -26.61
N LEU A 382 -17.06 2.84 -25.30
CA LEU A 382 -16.03 3.36 -24.39
C LEU A 382 -14.63 2.82 -24.73
N TYR A 383 -14.54 1.52 -25.04
CA TYR A 383 -13.29 0.90 -25.49
C TYR A 383 -12.75 1.58 -26.77
N ALA A 384 -13.59 1.70 -27.81
CA ALA A 384 -13.21 2.27 -29.10
C ALA A 384 -12.94 3.77 -29.08
N THR A 385 -13.55 4.52 -28.15
CA THR A 385 -13.41 5.99 -28.10
C THR A 385 -12.31 6.42 -27.15
N VAL A 386 -12.15 5.74 -26.01
CA VAL A 386 -11.28 6.19 -24.92
C VAL A 386 -10.04 5.30 -24.80
N VAL A 387 -10.23 3.99 -24.62
CA VAL A 387 -9.12 3.07 -24.30
C VAL A 387 -8.19 2.86 -25.49
N SER A 388 -8.74 2.71 -26.70
CA SER A 388 -7.95 2.53 -27.92
C SER A 388 -7.16 3.79 -28.31
N ARG A 389 -7.74 4.98 -28.10
CA ARG A 389 -7.14 6.27 -28.49
C ARG A 389 -6.07 6.75 -27.52
N PHE A 390 -6.34 6.68 -26.21
CA PHE A 390 -5.42 7.19 -25.19
C PHE A 390 -4.41 6.14 -24.73
N GLY A 391 -4.71 4.85 -24.96
CA GLY A 391 -3.84 3.73 -24.62
C GLY A 391 -3.74 3.49 -23.11
N HIS A 392 -3.74 2.23 -22.69
CA HIS A 392 -3.27 1.85 -21.36
C HIS A 392 -1.76 1.65 -21.41
N LYS A 393 -1.02 2.39 -20.57
CA LYS A 393 0.41 2.16 -20.37
C LYS A 393 0.55 1.16 -19.22
N ALA A 394 0.95 -0.06 -19.55
CA ALA A 394 1.35 -1.04 -18.55
C ALA A 394 2.48 -0.44 -17.71
N LYS A 395 2.35 -0.49 -16.38
CA LYS A 395 3.42 -0.11 -15.47
C LYS A 395 4.58 -1.09 -15.64
N ARG A 396 5.81 -0.56 -15.54
CA ARG A 396 7.06 -1.31 -15.69
C ARG A 396 7.56 -1.84 -14.34
N GLY A 397 6.80 -2.69 -13.65
CA GLY A 397 7.24 -3.38 -12.42
C GLY A 397 7.91 -2.50 -11.36
N ILE A 398 8.70 -3.14 -10.47
CA ILE A 398 9.59 -2.42 -9.55
C ILE A 398 10.69 -1.75 -10.36
N GLU A 399 10.75 -0.41 -10.30
CA GLU A 399 11.84 0.36 -10.90
C GLU A 399 12.91 0.75 -9.88
N SER A 400 12.57 0.89 -8.60
CA SER A 400 13.55 1.33 -7.60
C SER A 400 13.34 0.73 -6.23
N VAL A 401 14.43 0.44 -5.53
CA VAL A 401 14.47 -0.08 -4.17
C VAL A 401 15.17 0.93 -3.27
N ALA A 402 14.61 1.14 -2.07
CA ALA A 402 15.20 1.98 -1.05
C ALA A 402 16.45 1.31 -0.47
N GLN A 403 17.49 2.10 -0.26
CA GLN A 403 18.76 1.65 0.28
C GLN A 403 19.16 2.53 1.45
N LEU A 404 19.66 1.88 2.50
CA LEU A 404 20.26 2.53 3.64
C LEU A 404 21.61 1.89 3.91
N SER A 405 22.69 2.67 3.85
CA SER A 405 24.00 2.27 4.40
C SER A 405 24.09 2.80 5.82
N LEU A 406 24.25 1.88 6.78
CA LEU A 406 24.39 2.24 8.19
C LEU A 406 25.73 2.94 8.44
N LEU A 407 26.81 2.52 7.77
CA LEU A 407 28.15 3.10 7.94
C LEU A 407 28.19 4.54 7.45
N ASP A 408 27.67 4.80 6.25
CA ASP A 408 27.55 6.16 5.70
C ASP A 408 26.72 7.07 6.63
N TYR A 409 25.61 6.54 7.17
CA TYR A 409 24.83 7.27 8.18
C TYR A 409 25.65 7.61 9.44
N CYS A 410 26.37 6.63 10.01
CA CYS A 410 27.09 6.83 11.27
C CYS A 410 28.26 7.80 11.14
N ILE A 411 28.93 7.80 9.98
CA ILE A 411 30.12 8.60 9.71
C ILE A 411 29.74 10.02 9.26
N ASN A 412 28.78 10.19 8.33
CA ASN A 412 28.47 11.50 7.71
C ASN A 412 27.36 12.32 8.41
N SER A 413 26.54 11.75 9.29
CA SER A 413 25.36 12.46 9.85
C SER A 413 25.65 13.52 10.93
N ARG A 414 26.91 13.79 11.27
CA ARG A 414 27.30 14.68 12.40
C ARG A 414 26.98 16.18 12.18
N TRP A 415 26.62 16.62 10.97
CA TRP A 415 26.55 18.05 10.59
C TRP A 415 25.18 18.77 10.74
N LYS A 416 24.07 18.11 11.12
CA LYS A 416 22.71 18.73 11.09
C LYS A 416 21.85 18.56 12.36
N THR A 417 22.40 18.76 13.55
CA THR A 417 21.73 18.36 14.82
C THR A 417 20.95 19.47 15.56
N LYS A 418 21.05 20.76 15.21
CA LYS A 418 20.42 21.83 16.04
C LYS A 418 18.88 21.93 15.98
N PHE A 419 18.22 21.51 14.89
CA PHE A 419 16.75 21.59 14.75
C PHE A 419 16.00 20.25 14.91
N ARG A 420 16.70 19.12 15.16
CA ARG A 420 16.09 17.76 15.19
C ARG A 420 15.28 17.45 16.46
N ASN A 421 15.67 18.01 17.61
CA ASN A 421 15.20 17.52 18.91
C ASN A 421 13.72 17.84 19.25
N ILE A 422 13.07 18.77 18.54
CA ILE A 422 11.68 19.16 18.84
C ILE A 422 10.66 18.23 18.16
N PHE A 423 10.94 17.75 16.93
CA PHE A 423 10.00 16.92 16.15
C PHE A 423 10.40 15.44 16.03
N ASP A 424 11.66 15.08 16.32
CA ASP A 424 12.20 13.74 16.04
C ASP A 424 12.90 13.12 17.27
N LYS A 425 12.12 12.65 18.25
CA LYS A 425 12.66 11.96 19.45
C LYS A 425 13.35 10.62 19.14
N GLN A 426 13.24 10.09 17.92
CA GLN A 426 13.71 8.74 17.55
C GLN A 426 14.73 8.71 16.39
N ASP A 427 15.20 9.89 15.94
CA ASP A 427 16.21 10.01 14.88
C ASP A 427 15.76 9.48 13.50
N ILE A 428 14.44 9.35 13.29
CA ILE A 428 13.83 8.75 12.10
C ILE A 428 14.05 9.65 10.87
N LEU A 429 14.00 10.97 11.04
CA LEU A 429 14.14 11.93 9.94
C LEU A 429 15.56 11.99 9.38
N GLY A 430 16.61 11.89 10.20
CA GLY A 430 17.95 11.84 9.63
C GLY A 430 18.31 10.47 9.08
N LYS A 431 17.83 9.36 9.67
CA LYS A 431 17.92 8.04 9.00
C LYS A 431 17.25 8.09 7.63
N TYR A 432 16.16 8.85 7.49
CA TYR A 432 15.47 9.04 6.22
C TYR A 432 16.27 9.86 5.20
N TRP A 433 16.95 10.93 5.62
CA TRP A 433 17.81 11.73 4.74
C TRP A 433 19.02 10.99 4.17
N HIS A 434 19.43 9.89 4.79
CA HIS A 434 20.46 9.00 4.24
C HIS A 434 19.86 7.81 3.44
N THR A 435 18.54 7.74 3.28
CA THR A 435 17.93 6.74 2.39
C THR A 435 18.11 7.16 0.94
N THR A 436 18.83 6.37 0.17
CA THR A 436 18.97 6.55 -1.28
C THR A 436 18.02 5.61 -2.02
N TRP A 437 17.57 5.99 -3.22
CA TRP A 437 16.75 5.13 -4.07
C TRP A 437 17.60 4.68 -5.24
N ARG A 438 17.86 3.38 -5.36
CA ARG A 438 18.58 2.82 -6.52
C ARG A 438 17.61 2.09 -7.43
N HIS A 439 17.89 2.15 -8.73
CA HIS A 439 17.12 1.43 -9.73
C HIS A 439 17.29 -0.09 -9.53
N VAL A 440 16.22 -0.86 -9.74
CA VAL A 440 16.29 -2.33 -9.72
C VAL A 440 16.78 -2.80 -11.07
N ASP A 441 18.02 -3.25 -11.12
CA ASP A 441 18.63 -3.78 -12.33
C ASP A 441 17.95 -5.10 -12.75
N SER A 442 17.99 -5.40 -14.06
CA SER A 442 17.44 -6.66 -14.58
C SER A 442 18.08 -7.87 -13.92
N ASP A 443 19.37 -7.76 -13.60
CA ASP A 443 20.15 -8.81 -12.92
C ASP A 443 19.60 -9.13 -11.53
N LEU A 444 19.11 -8.14 -10.79
CA LEU A 444 18.50 -8.37 -9.46
C LEU A 444 17.16 -9.11 -9.61
N LYS A 445 16.35 -8.75 -10.60
CA LYS A 445 15.07 -9.45 -10.88
C LYS A 445 15.35 -10.91 -11.25
N GLU A 446 16.34 -11.13 -12.12
CA GLU A 446 16.74 -12.46 -12.56
C GLU A 446 17.32 -13.29 -11.41
N ALA A 447 18.16 -12.71 -10.56
CA ALA A 447 18.72 -13.40 -9.38
C ALA A 447 17.64 -13.82 -8.37
N ILE A 448 16.63 -12.96 -8.13
CA ILE A 448 15.49 -13.32 -7.29
C ILE A 448 14.67 -14.43 -7.94
N PHE A 449 14.35 -14.29 -9.23
CA PHE A 449 13.51 -15.23 -9.95
C PHE A 449 14.16 -16.62 -10.06
N SER A 450 15.42 -16.68 -10.48
CA SER A 450 16.22 -17.92 -10.56
C SER A 450 16.37 -18.61 -9.21
N HIS A 451 16.60 -17.86 -8.12
CA HIS A 451 16.64 -18.42 -6.78
C HIS A 451 15.30 -19.05 -6.38
N LEU A 452 14.18 -18.40 -6.67
CA LEU A 452 12.85 -18.95 -6.39
C LEU A 452 12.54 -20.21 -7.21
N LEU A 453 12.96 -20.24 -8.48
CA LEU A 453 12.85 -21.43 -9.33
C LEU A 453 13.68 -22.59 -8.78
N PHE A 454 14.91 -22.33 -8.34
CA PHE A 454 15.77 -23.34 -7.72
C PHE A 454 15.11 -23.94 -6.46
N VAL A 455 14.51 -23.11 -5.60
CA VAL A 455 13.78 -23.58 -4.41
C VAL A 455 12.53 -24.40 -4.79
N LEU A 456 11.83 -24.00 -5.85
CA LEU A 456 10.68 -24.73 -6.37
C LEU A 456 11.05 -26.11 -6.91
N GLU A 457 12.17 -26.23 -7.61
CA GLU A 457 12.65 -27.50 -8.18
C GLU A 457 12.93 -28.52 -7.08
N GLY A 458 13.68 -28.13 -6.03
CA GLY A 458 13.89 -28.99 -4.86
C GLY A 458 12.58 -29.35 -4.14
N TYR A 459 11.60 -28.44 -4.09
CA TYR A 459 10.29 -28.73 -3.51
C TYR A 459 9.46 -29.73 -4.34
N ARG A 460 9.62 -29.73 -5.67
CA ARG A 460 8.96 -30.70 -6.56
C ARG A 460 9.58 -32.09 -6.46
N GLU A 461 10.90 -32.17 -6.36
CA GLU A 461 11.62 -33.45 -6.21
C GLU A 461 11.20 -34.21 -4.95
N THR A 462 10.88 -33.50 -3.87
CA THR A 462 10.36 -34.08 -2.62
C THR A 462 8.87 -34.44 -2.67
N GLY A 463 8.21 -34.34 -3.83
CA GLY A 463 6.78 -34.62 -3.97
C GLY A 463 5.88 -33.60 -3.27
N PHE A 464 6.36 -32.36 -3.12
CA PHE A 464 5.71 -31.28 -2.38
C PHE A 464 5.61 -31.51 -0.86
N ASP A 465 6.63 -32.08 -0.22
CA ASP A 465 6.66 -32.23 1.24
C ASP A 465 6.67 -30.87 1.98
N TYR A 466 5.58 -30.59 2.70
CA TYR A 466 5.42 -29.36 3.46
C TYR A 466 6.47 -29.18 4.58
N LYS A 467 7.01 -30.27 5.14
CA LYS A 467 8.06 -30.18 6.17
C LYS A 467 9.35 -29.64 5.56
N TYR A 468 9.79 -30.21 4.44
CA TYR A 468 10.92 -29.73 3.66
C TYR A 468 10.78 -28.23 3.31
N LEU A 469 9.62 -27.81 2.79
CA LEU A 469 9.38 -26.39 2.48
C LEU A 469 9.56 -25.48 3.71
N ARG A 470 9.04 -25.91 4.87
CA ARG A 470 9.13 -25.12 6.11
C ARG A 470 10.57 -24.96 6.58
N GLU A 471 11.35 -26.03 6.51
CA GLU A 471 12.77 -26.06 6.86
C GLU A 471 13.57 -25.17 5.91
N ARG A 472 13.37 -25.32 4.59
CA ARG A 472 14.03 -24.51 3.56
C ARG A 472 13.73 -23.01 3.70
N LEU A 473 12.47 -22.64 3.91
CA LEU A 473 12.06 -21.25 4.16
C LEU A 473 12.47 -20.74 5.56
N SER A 474 13.09 -21.57 6.39
CA SER A 474 13.62 -21.20 7.71
C SER A 474 15.15 -21.16 7.78
N ALA A 475 15.84 -21.56 6.71
CA ALA A 475 17.30 -21.69 6.68
C ALA A 475 18.05 -20.34 6.81
N ARG A 476 17.42 -19.19 6.51
CA ARG A 476 17.98 -17.83 6.75
C ARG A 476 19.42 -17.62 6.22
N GLY A 477 19.86 -18.33 5.18
CA GLY A 477 21.24 -18.25 4.68
C GLY A 477 22.13 -19.45 5.05
N TYR A 478 21.69 -20.31 5.97
CA TYR A 478 22.43 -21.50 6.42
C TYR A 478 22.70 -22.47 5.27
N ASP A 479 21.73 -22.67 4.39
CA ASP A 479 21.87 -23.62 3.27
C ASP A 479 22.87 -23.10 2.24
N ALA A 480 22.84 -21.80 1.95
CA ALA A 480 23.84 -21.16 1.11
C ALA A 480 25.23 -21.20 1.78
N ALA A 481 25.34 -20.85 3.07
CA ALA A 481 26.60 -20.88 3.78
C ALA A 481 27.22 -22.29 3.80
N SER A 482 26.47 -23.30 4.24
CA SER A 482 26.95 -24.69 4.36
C SER A 482 27.34 -25.34 3.04
N LYS A 483 26.69 -24.94 1.93
CA LYS A 483 27.03 -25.44 0.59
C LYS A 483 28.38 -24.92 0.08
N TYR A 484 28.71 -23.68 0.40
CA TYR A 484 29.92 -23.02 -0.08
C TYR A 484 31.08 -23.18 0.91
N ALA A 485 30.87 -22.81 2.17
CA ALA A 485 31.87 -22.92 3.22
C ALA A 485 31.35 -23.81 4.36
N GLN A 486 32.03 -24.92 4.64
CA GLN A 486 31.81 -25.72 5.86
C GLN A 486 32.39 -25.01 7.11
N ALA A 487 32.14 -23.71 7.24
CA ALA A 487 32.67 -22.87 8.32
C ALA A 487 31.62 -22.68 9.43
N PRO A 488 31.82 -23.23 10.64
CA PRO A 488 30.85 -23.14 11.74
C PRO A 488 30.64 -21.70 12.24
N ASP A 489 31.65 -20.84 12.12
CA ASP A 489 31.55 -19.42 12.50
C ASP A 489 30.58 -18.64 11.59
N LEU A 490 30.50 -19.02 10.31
CA LEU A 490 29.60 -18.38 9.35
C LEU A 490 28.15 -18.76 9.64
N THR A 491 27.90 -20.04 9.90
CA THR A 491 26.56 -20.56 10.18
C THR A 491 26.02 -20.08 11.51
N SER A 492 26.85 -20.00 12.56
CA SER A 492 26.44 -19.48 13.88
C SER A 492 25.94 -18.03 13.81
N SER A 493 26.55 -17.18 12.98
CA SER A 493 26.10 -15.77 12.79
C SER A 493 24.69 -15.63 12.18
N LEU A 494 24.19 -16.69 11.53
CA LEU A 494 22.91 -16.74 10.83
C LEU A 494 21.81 -17.44 11.65
N THR A 495 22.14 -18.52 12.37
CA THR A 495 21.16 -19.35 13.08
C THR A 495 21.02 -19.02 14.56
N ASP A 496 22.11 -18.65 15.24
CA ASP A 496 22.15 -18.60 16.70
C ASP A 496 21.62 -17.27 17.25
N MET A 497 21.33 -16.32 16.36
CA MET A 497 20.93 -14.96 16.68
C MET A 497 19.51 -14.66 16.18
N GLU A 498 18.88 -13.62 16.77
CA GLU A 498 17.64 -13.08 16.25
C GLU A 498 17.84 -12.57 14.80
N PHE A 499 16.85 -12.78 13.93
CA PHE A 499 16.98 -12.45 12.50
C PHE A 499 17.37 -10.98 12.23
N THR A 500 16.87 -10.06 13.05
CA THR A 500 17.19 -8.63 12.94
C THR A 500 18.63 -8.31 13.34
N HIS A 501 19.21 -9.09 14.25
CA HIS A 501 20.62 -9.02 14.59
C HIS A 501 21.48 -9.55 13.44
N SER A 502 21.09 -10.69 12.84
CA SER A 502 21.78 -11.21 11.65
C SER A 502 21.77 -10.19 10.50
N ILE A 503 20.65 -9.48 10.26
CA ILE A 503 20.60 -8.39 9.26
C ILE A 503 21.64 -7.30 9.58
N LEU A 504 21.74 -6.86 10.84
CA LEU A 504 22.70 -5.81 11.23
C LEU A 504 24.15 -6.25 11.01
N VAL A 505 24.52 -7.42 11.54
CA VAL A 505 25.88 -7.97 11.45
C VAL A 505 26.28 -8.17 9.99
N TRP A 506 25.43 -8.84 9.20
CA TRP A 506 25.71 -9.10 7.80
C TRP A 506 25.69 -7.82 6.95
N HIS A 507 24.85 -6.84 7.28
CA HIS A 507 24.85 -5.56 6.59
C HIS A 507 26.17 -4.82 6.78
N ILE A 508 26.64 -4.72 8.02
CA ILE A 508 27.93 -4.10 8.34
C ILE A 508 29.06 -4.85 7.63
N ALA A 509 29.08 -6.19 7.73
CA ALA A 509 30.10 -7.01 7.08
C ALA A 509 30.12 -6.84 5.55
N THR A 510 28.95 -6.91 4.92
CA THR A 510 28.79 -6.75 3.47
C THR A 510 29.22 -5.35 3.02
N ASP A 511 28.90 -4.32 3.80
CA ASP A 511 29.25 -2.93 3.49
C ASP A 511 30.77 -2.71 3.57
N ILE A 512 31.42 -3.21 4.63
CA ILE A 512 32.88 -3.17 4.79
C ILE A 512 33.57 -3.91 3.64
N VAL A 513 33.19 -5.17 3.38
CA VAL A 513 33.82 -5.99 2.32
C VAL A 513 33.59 -5.37 0.94
N TYR A 514 32.41 -4.79 0.67
CA TYR A 514 32.12 -4.09 -0.58
C TYR A 514 33.07 -2.93 -0.82
N HIS A 515 33.29 -2.09 0.19
CA HIS A 515 34.19 -0.95 0.08
C HIS A 515 35.66 -1.39 0.02
N ALA A 516 36.09 -2.37 0.82
CA ALA A 516 37.45 -2.90 0.79
C ALA A 516 37.82 -3.50 -0.58
N ASP A 517 36.95 -4.36 -1.14
CA ASP A 517 37.18 -4.96 -2.46
C ASP A 517 37.16 -3.92 -3.58
N ARG A 518 36.32 -2.88 -3.47
CA ARG A 518 36.27 -1.78 -4.45
C ARG A 518 37.49 -0.86 -4.38
N LEU A 519 38.09 -0.68 -3.20
CA LEU A 519 39.36 0.05 -3.05
C LEU A 519 40.53 -0.74 -3.62
N ALA A 520 40.53 -2.06 -3.40
CA ALA A 520 41.60 -2.93 -3.86
C ALA A 520 41.58 -3.22 -5.37
N ARG A 521 40.44 -3.03 -6.07
CA ARG A 521 40.24 -3.54 -7.45
C ARG A 521 39.51 -2.60 -8.39
N ARG A 522 39.75 -2.78 -9.69
CA ARG A 522 39.05 -2.04 -10.75
C ARG A 522 37.56 -2.45 -10.83
N ALA A 523 36.70 -1.47 -11.16
CA ALA A 523 35.29 -1.72 -11.43
C ALA A 523 35.11 -2.73 -12.57
N GLY A 524 34.39 -3.83 -12.30
CA GLY A 524 34.10 -4.91 -13.26
C GLY A 524 34.65 -6.30 -12.89
N ALA A 525 35.57 -6.40 -11.93
CA ALA A 525 36.21 -7.67 -11.54
C ALA A 525 35.48 -8.47 -10.42
N LEU A 526 34.30 -8.01 -9.96
CA LEU A 526 33.63 -8.53 -8.75
C LEU A 526 32.31 -9.27 -9.05
N GLY A 527 31.98 -9.47 -10.33
CA GLY A 527 30.74 -10.12 -10.78
C GLY A 527 29.46 -9.32 -10.49
N PRO A 528 28.30 -9.77 -11.02
CA PRO A 528 27.01 -9.11 -10.79
C PRO A 528 26.52 -9.26 -9.34
N TYR A 529 26.90 -10.35 -8.66
CA TYR A 529 26.49 -10.64 -7.29
C TYR A 529 27.03 -9.65 -6.26
N CYS A 530 28.15 -8.98 -6.52
CA CYS A 530 28.65 -7.91 -5.66
C CYS A 530 27.65 -6.75 -5.54
N GLN A 531 27.14 -6.29 -6.68
CA GLN A 531 26.15 -5.22 -6.71
C GLN A 531 24.81 -5.70 -6.15
N ILE A 532 24.36 -6.91 -6.51
CA ILE A 532 23.12 -7.52 -5.98
C ILE A 532 23.17 -7.61 -4.46
N SER A 533 24.26 -8.12 -3.89
CA SER A 533 24.47 -8.24 -2.45
C SER A 533 24.37 -6.88 -1.75
N LYS A 534 25.03 -5.85 -2.31
CA LYS A 534 24.95 -4.49 -1.78
C LYS A 534 23.53 -3.93 -1.83
N GLN A 535 22.79 -4.18 -2.92
CA GLN A 535 21.41 -3.74 -3.07
C GLN A 535 20.47 -4.43 -2.07
N LEU A 536 20.55 -5.76 -1.95
CA LEU A 536 19.73 -6.54 -1.02
C LEU A 536 20.03 -6.19 0.43
N SER A 537 21.30 -6.08 0.78
CA SER A 537 21.76 -5.69 2.11
C SER A 537 21.23 -4.30 2.51
N GLY A 538 21.38 -3.31 1.62
CA GLY A 538 20.86 -1.96 1.85
C GLY A 538 19.33 -1.90 1.94
N TYR A 539 18.62 -2.78 1.22
CA TYR A 539 17.16 -2.87 1.29
C TYR A 539 16.67 -3.49 2.59
N LEU A 540 17.23 -4.62 3.02
CA LEU A 540 16.85 -5.24 4.30
C LEU A 540 17.19 -4.33 5.47
N MET A 541 18.29 -3.57 5.39
CA MET A 541 18.63 -2.53 6.36
C MET A 541 17.61 -1.38 6.36
N TYR A 542 17.13 -0.96 5.18
CA TYR A 542 16.04 0.01 5.08
C TYR A 542 14.75 -0.52 5.74
N LEU A 543 14.37 -1.77 5.48
CA LEU A 543 13.21 -2.39 6.11
C LEU A 543 13.37 -2.42 7.64
N LEU A 544 14.56 -2.78 8.13
CA LEU A 544 14.89 -2.79 9.55
C LEU A 544 14.66 -1.43 10.22
N CYS A 545 15.09 -0.35 9.56
CA CYS A 545 15.01 1.01 10.10
C CYS A 545 13.62 1.64 9.95
N MET A 546 13.00 1.51 8.78
CA MET A 546 11.81 2.28 8.40
C MET A 546 10.53 1.46 8.45
N ARG A 547 10.62 0.13 8.29
CA ARG A 547 9.47 -0.77 8.13
C ARG A 547 9.61 -2.03 8.99
N ALA A 548 10.07 -1.86 10.22
CA ALA A 548 10.33 -2.97 11.15
C ALA A 548 9.13 -3.91 11.35
N SER A 549 7.89 -3.44 11.14
CA SER A 549 6.68 -4.28 11.24
C SER A 549 6.57 -5.34 10.14
N MET A 550 7.33 -5.22 9.03
CA MET A 550 7.42 -6.24 7.98
C MET A 550 8.46 -7.32 8.29
N LEU A 551 9.26 -7.14 9.33
CA LEU A 551 10.25 -8.13 9.76
C LEU A 551 9.75 -8.85 11.02
N PRO A 552 10.17 -10.11 11.24
CA PRO A 552 9.85 -10.84 12.47
C PRO A 552 10.18 -10.04 13.74
N GLU A 553 9.24 -10.03 14.70
CA GLU A 553 9.33 -9.24 15.94
C GLU A 553 10.66 -9.43 16.68
N SER A 554 11.31 -8.32 17.03
CA SER A 554 12.45 -8.27 17.95
C SER A 554 12.78 -6.82 18.34
N THR A 555 13.64 -6.66 19.35
CA THR A 555 14.09 -5.41 20.00
C THR A 555 14.96 -4.51 19.11
N THR A 556 14.67 -4.49 17.80
CA THR A 556 15.45 -3.89 16.71
C THR A 556 15.81 -2.43 16.93
N LYS A 557 14.88 -1.62 17.46
CA LYS A 557 15.09 -0.17 17.59
C LYS A 557 16.14 0.19 18.64
N LEU A 558 16.20 -0.57 19.73
CA LEU A 558 17.18 -0.35 20.79
C LEU A 558 18.57 -0.76 20.31
N ARG A 559 18.69 -1.98 19.77
CA ARG A 559 19.96 -2.50 19.26
C ARG A 559 20.55 -1.64 18.14
N LEU A 560 19.73 -1.21 17.17
CA LEU A 560 20.17 -0.31 16.12
C LEU A 560 20.75 1.00 16.68
N ARG A 561 20.15 1.54 17.75
CA ARG A 561 20.65 2.75 18.41
C ARG A 561 22.00 2.48 19.07
N ASP A 562 22.13 1.37 19.77
CA ASP A 562 23.36 0.97 20.45
C ASP A 562 24.50 0.76 19.44
N THR A 563 24.25 0.02 18.35
CA THR A 563 25.20 -0.18 17.24
C THR A 563 25.65 1.15 16.61
N CYS A 564 24.71 2.09 16.41
CA CYS A 564 25.06 3.42 15.89
C CYS A 564 25.88 4.24 16.89
N LEU A 565 25.68 4.07 18.20
CA LEU A 565 26.48 4.75 19.23
C LEU A 565 27.89 4.18 19.28
N GLU A 566 28.03 2.86 19.25
CA GLU A 566 29.32 2.17 19.22
C GLU A 566 30.14 2.56 17.98
N ALA A 567 29.53 2.50 16.79
CA ALA A 567 30.17 2.93 15.55
C ALA A 567 30.64 4.39 15.62
N ARG A 568 29.86 5.27 16.26
CA ARG A 568 30.24 6.68 16.43
C ARG A 568 31.35 6.88 17.45
N GLN A 569 31.40 6.09 18.52
CA GLN A 569 32.46 6.16 19.53
C GLN A 569 33.79 5.64 19.00
N PHE A 570 33.76 4.64 18.12
CA PHE A 570 34.96 4.05 17.54
C PHE A 570 35.72 5.02 16.62
N PHE A 571 35.04 5.95 15.93
CA PHE A 571 35.69 6.88 15.00
C PHE A 571 35.85 8.30 15.56
N PRO A 572 37.10 8.77 15.80
CA PRO A 572 37.37 10.17 16.13
C PRO A 572 37.05 11.10 14.95
N GLU A 573 36.89 12.41 15.23
CA GLU A 573 36.61 13.40 14.20
C GLU A 573 37.77 13.54 13.20
N GLY A 574 37.48 13.43 11.89
CA GLY A 574 38.45 13.70 10.82
C GLY A 574 38.98 12.49 10.04
N LEU A 575 38.58 11.25 10.36
CA LEU A 575 38.99 10.07 9.60
C LEU A 575 38.23 9.97 8.26
N GLU A 576 38.94 9.77 7.15
CA GLU A 576 38.32 9.51 5.84
C GLU A 576 37.62 8.15 5.81
N PHE A 577 36.49 8.06 5.10
CA PHE A 577 35.65 6.86 5.03
C PHE A 577 36.42 5.61 4.55
N ASP A 578 37.31 5.77 3.57
CA ASP A 578 38.09 4.65 3.01
C ASP A 578 39.12 4.11 4.00
N GLN A 579 39.73 4.98 4.81
CA GLN A 579 40.66 4.58 5.88
C GLN A 579 39.90 3.87 7.01
N ALA A 580 38.69 4.34 7.35
CA ALA A 580 37.83 3.69 8.33
C ALA A 580 37.50 2.23 7.94
N VAL A 581 37.22 1.99 6.65
CA VAL A 581 36.91 0.66 6.12
C VAL A 581 38.10 -0.30 6.27
N LEU A 582 39.30 0.14 5.95
CA LEU A 582 40.51 -0.70 6.09
C LEU A 582 40.78 -1.07 7.55
N VAL A 583 40.61 -0.12 8.48
CA VAL A 583 40.74 -0.39 9.92
C VAL A 583 39.71 -1.41 10.37
N MET A 584 38.45 -1.31 9.92
CA MET A 584 37.39 -2.26 10.27
C MET A 584 37.64 -3.69 9.77
N CYS A 585 38.26 -3.85 8.59
CA CYS A 585 38.64 -5.18 8.07
C CYS A 585 39.72 -5.87 8.90
N GLY A 586 40.57 -5.11 9.60
CA GLY A 586 41.71 -5.62 10.36
C GLY A 586 41.47 -5.80 11.87
N ILE A 587 40.23 -5.65 12.34
CA ILE A 587 39.90 -5.76 13.77
C ILE A 587 40.03 -7.21 14.24
N ASP A 588 40.99 -7.46 15.14
CA ASP A 588 41.26 -8.73 15.82
C ASP A 588 40.26 -9.00 16.96
N THR A 589 39.89 -10.26 17.17
CA THR A 589 39.36 -10.86 18.41
C THR A 589 39.87 -10.26 19.74
N GLU A 590 41.15 -9.89 19.89
CA GLU A 590 41.71 -9.28 21.12
C GLU A 590 41.15 -7.86 21.40
N THR A 591 40.87 -7.08 20.34
CA THR A 591 40.24 -5.77 20.52
C THR A 591 38.79 -5.89 20.96
N ARG A 592 38.11 -7.01 20.63
CA ARG A 592 36.75 -7.31 21.09
C ARG A 592 36.73 -7.65 22.59
N SER A 593 37.68 -8.45 23.09
CA SER A 593 37.76 -8.76 24.52
C SER A 593 37.97 -7.51 25.37
N PHE A 594 38.81 -6.56 24.90
CA PHE A 594 39.04 -5.28 25.57
C PHE A 594 37.76 -4.44 25.77
N PHE A 595 36.85 -4.40 24.79
CA PHE A 595 35.58 -3.65 24.93
C PHE A 595 34.50 -4.41 25.71
N VAL A 596 34.52 -5.75 25.67
CA VAL A 596 33.64 -6.59 26.52
C VAL A 596 34.03 -6.44 28.00
N GLU A 597 35.33 -6.36 28.30
CA GLU A 597 35.86 -6.10 29.65
C GLU A 597 35.50 -4.71 30.19
N MET A 598 35.22 -3.72 29.33
CA MET A 598 34.75 -2.38 29.72
C MET A 598 33.25 -2.31 30.12
N GLY A 599 32.57 -3.44 30.29
CA GLY A 599 31.23 -3.50 30.90
C GLY A 599 30.05 -3.46 29.92
N SER A 600 30.28 -3.77 28.63
CA SER A 600 29.17 -4.06 27.71
C SER A 600 28.65 -5.49 27.96
N GLU A 601 27.63 -5.62 28.82
CA GLU A 601 26.97 -6.92 29.08
C GLU A 601 26.35 -7.58 27.81
N ARG A 602 26.29 -6.87 26.68
CA ARG A 602 25.70 -7.36 25.43
C ARG A 602 26.73 -7.45 24.31
N LYS A 603 26.65 -8.54 23.53
CA LYS A 603 27.39 -8.72 22.28
C LYS A 603 27.07 -7.55 21.32
N SER A 604 28.06 -6.72 20.99
CA SER A 604 27.90 -5.62 20.03
C SER A 604 27.71 -6.13 18.61
N SER A 605 26.62 -5.76 17.96
CA SER A 605 26.38 -6.08 16.55
C SER A 605 27.40 -5.41 15.61
N PHE A 606 27.99 -4.27 16.03
CA PHE A 606 28.97 -3.54 15.23
C PHE A 606 30.29 -4.31 15.12
N PHE A 607 30.86 -4.72 16.26
CA PHE A 607 32.12 -5.46 16.28
C PHE A 607 31.97 -6.86 15.69
N GLU A 608 30.82 -7.53 15.89
CA GLU A 608 30.52 -8.79 15.21
C GLU A 608 30.49 -8.65 13.69
N GLY A 609 29.93 -7.54 13.18
CA GLY A 609 29.94 -7.24 11.75
C GLY A 609 31.35 -7.02 11.21
N CYS A 610 32.22 -6.34 11.95
CA CYS A 610 33.62 -6.14 11.56
C CYS A 610 34.41 -7.46 11.54
N GLN A 611 34.24 -8.29 12.56
CA GLN A 611 34.87 -9.62 12.61
C GLN A 611 34.41 -10.50 11.44
N LEU A 612 33.10 -10.52 11.17
CA LEU A 612 32.54 -11.25 10.03
C LEU A 612 33.12 -10.73 8.70
N ALA A 613 33.34 -9.42 8.55
CA ALA A 613 34.00 -8.85 7.37
C ALA A 613 35.42 -9.40 7.18
N GLY A 614 36.21 -9.44 8.27
CA GLY A 614 37.56 -10.00 8.27
C GLY A 614 37.55 -11.48 7.87
N HIS A 615 36.66 -12.28 8.47
CA HIS A 615 36.49 -13.69 8.13
C HIS A 615 36.11 -13.88 6.66
N LEU A 616 35.14 -13.14 6.13
CA LEU A 616 34.74 -13.19 4.72
C LEU A 616 35.90 -12.84 3.78
N GLN A 617 36.79 -11.93 4.17
CA GLN A 617 37.98 -11.61 3.39
C GLN A 617 39.01 -12.75 3.43
N SER A 618 39.20 -13.40 4.58
CA SER A 618 40.11 -14.55 4.70
C SER A 618 39.65 -15.80 3.93
N LEU A 619 38.33 -15.97 3.71
CA LEU A 619 37.79 -17.12 2.97
C LEU A 619 38.38 -17.22 1.56
N VAL A 620 38.63 -16.08 0.90
CA VAL A 620 39.27 -16.03 -0.42
C VAL A 620 40.64 -16.72 -0.39
N SER A 621 41.47 -16.38 0.60
CA SER A 621 42.79 -16.99 0.75
C SER A 621 42.75 -18.43 1.23
N VAL A 622 41.80 -18.78 2.11
CA VAL A 622 41.70 -20.13 2.72
C VAL A 622 41.20 -21.16 1.72
N PHE A 623 40.18 -20.82 0.92
CA PHE A 623 39.57 -21.74 -0.03
C PHE A 623 40.08 -21.56 -1.47
N GLN A 624 41.05 -20.66 -1.69
CA GLN A 624 41.56 -20.28 -3.01
C GLN A 624 40.46 -19.83 -3.99
N TRP A 625 39.39 -19.23 -3.46
CA TRP A 625 38.27 -18.76 -4.26
C TRP A 625 38.65 -17.56 -5.12
N ASP A 626 37.97 -17.43 -6.25
CA ASP A 626 37.88 -16.13 -6.89
C ASP A 626 36.95 -15.19 -6.08
N HIS A 627 37.01 -13.89 -6.37
CA HIS A 627 36.12 -12.96 -5.67
C HIS A 627 34.67 -13.07 -6.13
N GLU A 628 34.41 -13.66 -7.29
CA GLU A 628 33.07 -13.85 -7.81
C GLU A 628 32.32 -14.92 -7.00
N GLU A 629 32.97 -16.04 -6.67
CA GLU A 629 32.49 -17.11 -5.79
C GLU A 629 32.16 -16.59 -4.39
N LYS A 630 33.03 -15.75 -3.81
CA LYS A 630 32.75 -15.07 -2.53
C LYS A 630 31.47 -14.23 -2.62
N TRP A 631 31.36 -13.40 -3.66
CA TRP A 631 30.19 -12.54 -3.83
C TRP A 631 28.92 -13.32 -4.17
N GLU A 632 29.03 -14.42 -4.90
CA GLU A 632 27.92 -15.34 -5.19
C GLU A 632 27.39 -15.96 -3.89
N MET A 633 28.27 -16.45 -3.01
CA MET A 633 27.89 -16.96 -1.70
C MET A 633 27.15 -15.88 -0.88
N ILE A 634 27.73 -14.68 -0.75
CA ILE A 634 27.11 -13.56 -0.03
C ILE A 634 25.75 -13.20 -0.64
N GLY A 635 25.65 -13.18 -1.97
CA GLY A 635 24.41 -12.91 -2.69
C GLY A 635 23.32 -13.94 -2.41
N LYS A 636 23.66 -15.23 -2.42
CA LYS A 636 22.73 -16.32 -2.09
C LYS A 636 22.26 -16.27 -0.64
N ILE A 637 23.13 -15.93 0.30
CA ILE A 637 22.76 -15.71 1.70
C ILE A 637 21.73 -14.57 1.82
N TRP A 638 21.97 -13.44 1.15
CA TRP A 638 21.00 -12.33 1.15
C TRP A 638 19.67 -12.69 0.48
N LEU A 639 19.68 -13.50 -0.58
CA LEU A 639 18.46 -14.01 -1.21
C LEU A 639 17.66 -14.92 -0.27
N GLU A 640 18.33 -15.80 0.50
CA GLU A 640 17.68 -16.62 1.52
C GLU A 640 17.14 -15.78 2.70
N MET A 641 17.84 -14.73 3.12
CA MET A 641 17.34 -13.80 4.13
C MET A 641 16.11 -13.03 3.62
N LEU A 642 16.11 -12.63 2.34
CA LEU A 642 14.98 -11.95 1.70
C LEU A 642 13.74 -12.86 1.62
N THR A 643 13.90 -14.11 1.15
CA THR A 643 12.79 -15.08 1.08
C THR A 643 12.30 -15.46 2.48
N TYR A 644 13.19 -15.56 3.47
CA TYR A 644 12.82 -15.75 4.87
C TYR A 644 11.94 -14.60 5.37
N ALA A 645 12.38 -13.35 5.18
CA ALA A 645 11.63 -12.15 5.57
C ALA A 645 10.25 -12.11 4.90
N ALA A 646 10.19 -12.34 3.58
CA ALA A 646 8.95 -12.38 2.82
C ALA A 646 7.99 -13.48 3.31
N SER A 647 8.52 -14.66 3.67
CA SER A 647 7.71 -15.79 4.16
C SER A 647 7.15 -15.61 5.57
N LYS A 648 7.72 -14.68 6.34
CA LYS A 648 7.37 -14.42 7.75
C LYS A 648 6.51 -13.18 7.93
N CYS A 649 6.61 -12.22 7.02
CA CYS A 649 5.75 -11.05 7.02
C CYS A 649 4.29 -11.45 6.81
N GLU A 650 3.39 -10.92 7.64
CA GLU A 650 1.96 -11.15 7.46
C GLU A 650 1.42 -10.34 6.28
N TRP A 651 0.45 -10.91 5.55
CA TRP A 651 -0.21 -10.20 4.44
C TRP A 651 -0.90 -8.90 4.89
N LYS A 652 -1.34 -8.82 6.15
CA LYS A 652 -1.87 -7.59 6.73
C LYS A 652 -0.82 -6.46 6.72
N GLU A 653 0.43 -6.77 7.05
CA GLU A 653 1.53 -5.81 7.05
C GLU A 653 1.94 -5.45 5.60
N HIS A 654 1.99 -6.43 4.70
CA HIS A 654 2.18 -6.17 3.26
C HIS A 654 1.16 -5.16 2.73
N VAL A 655 -0.14 -5.38 2.99
CA VAL A 655 -1.22 -4.48 2.54
C VAL A 655 -1.16 -3.11 3.23
N LYS A 656 -0.82 -3.03 4.52
CA LYS A 656 -0.63 -1.75 5.22
C LYS A 656 0.44 -0.89 4.56
N HIS A 657 1.53 -1.50 4.10
CA HIS A 657 2.67 -0.81 3.49
C HIS A 657 2.45 -0.46 2.02
N LEU A 658 1.55 -1.16 1.31
CA LEU A 658 1.14 -0.79 -0.06
C LEU A 658 0.60 0.64 -0.17
N LYS A 659 0.13 1.25 0.94
CA LYS A 659 -0.39 2.62 0.92
C LYS A 659 0.65 3.68 0.57
N GLN A 660 1.93 3.41 0.81
CA GLN A 660 3.02 4.36 0.62
C GLN A 660 3.78 4.14 -0.70
N GLY A 661 3.38 3.12 -1.47
CA GLY A 661 4.06 2.64 -2.68
C GLY A 661 4.16 1.11 -2.65
N GLU A 662 4.46 0.51 -3.79
CA GLU A 662 4.73 -0.93 -3.86
C GLU A 662 6.12 -1.23 -3.25
N GLU A 663 6.18 -2.23 -2.38
CA GLU A 663 7.43 -2.69 -1.76
C GLU A 663 7.99 -3.90 -2.48
N SER A 664 9.31 -3.98 -2.65
CA SER A 664 9.94 -5.14 -3.29
C SER A 664 9.75 -6.41 -2.47
N LEU A 665 9.73 -6.34 -1.13
CA LEU A 665 9.43 -7.49 -0.29
C LEU A 665 8.03 -8.06 -0.57
N THR A 666 7.04 -7.20 -0.84
CA THR A 666 5.68 -7.64 -1.17
C THR A 666 5.62 -8.33 -2.54
N HIS A 667 6.41 -7.87 -3.51
CA HIS A 667 6.54 -8.56 -4.80
C HIS A 667 7.18 -9.94 -4.65
N VAL A 668 8.25 -10.04 -3.86
CA VAL A 668 8.91 -11.31 -3.57
C VAL A 668 7.94 -12.27 -2.87
N ALA A 669 7.17 -11.80 -1.89
CA ALA A 669 6.16 -12.61 -1.20
C ALA A 669 5.06 -13.12 -2.15
N LEU A 670 4.60 -12.30 -3.09
CA LEU A 670 3.60 -12.70 -4.08
C LEU A 670 4.17 -13.65 -5.13
N LEU A 671 5.38 -13.41 -5.64
CA LEU A 671 6.12 -14.34 -6.49
C LEU A 671 6.30 -15.70 -5.82
N MET A 672 6.69 -15.71 -4.54
CA MET A 672 6.76 -16.94 -3.73
C MET A 672 5.40 -17.63 -3.66
N ALA A 673 4.30 -16.90 -3.50
CA ALA A 673 2.96 -17.47 -3.50
C ALA A 673 2.58 -18.11 -4.85
N HIS A 674 2.98 -17.51 -5.98
CA HIS A 674 2.84 -18.12 -7.31
C HIS A 674 3.59 -19.44 -7.44
N PHE A 675 4.80 -19.53 -6.89
CA PHE A 675 5.53 -20.80 -6.87
C PHE A 675 5.01 -21.77 -5.79
N GLY A 676 3.98 -21.40 -5.03
CA GLY A 676 3.48 -22.18 -3.90
C GLY A 676 4.46 -22.27 -2.73
N LEU A 677 5.50 -21.43 -2.73
CA LEU A 677 6.52 -21.30 -1.69
C LEU A 677 6.01 -20.45 -0.52
N SER A 678 4.80 -20.75 -0.04
CA SER A 678 4.15 -20.01 1.02
C SER A 678 3.63 -20.96 2.10
N LYS A 679 3.84 -20.59 3.37
CA LYS A 679 3.29 -21.36 4.51
C LYS A 679 1.76 -21.42 4.51
N LYS A 680 1.10 -20.51 3.77
CA LYS A 680 -0.36 -20.45 3.62
C LYS A 680 -0.88 -21.33 2.49
N ILE A 681 -0.02 -21.83 1.59
CA ILE A 681 -0.41 -22.70 0.48
C ILE A 681 0.15 -24.08 0.78
N LYS A 682 -0.71 -25.09 0.88
CA LYS A 682 -0.32 -26.47 1.12
C LYS A 682 -0.75 -27.33 -0.05
N PHE A 683 0.24 -27.87 -0.76
CA PHE A 683 0.00 -28.94 -1.72
C PHE A 683 -0.19 -30.27 -0.98
N VAL A 684 -1.19 -31.03 -1.39
CA VAL A 684 -1.55 -32.31 -0.77
C VAL A 684 -1.73 -33.37 -1.85
N PRO A 685 -1.25 -34.61 -1.63
CA PRO A 685 -1.54 -35.72 -2.53
C PRO A 685 -3.04 -35.99 -2.60
N LEU A 686 -3.50 -36.64 -3.68
CA LEU A 686 -4.88 -37.09 -3.71
C LEU A 686 -5.05 -38.24 -2.71
N PRO A 687 -6.20 -38.33 -2.02
CA PRO A 687 -6.56 -39.52 -1.25
C PRO A 687 -6.50 -40.76 -2.14
N LEU A 688 -5.92 -41.86 -1.64
CA LEU A 688 -5.75 -43.12 -2.37
C LEU A 688 -7.05 -43.60 -3.03
N ARG A 689 -8.18 -43.51 -2.33
CA ARG A 689 -9.52 -43.88 -2.85
C ARG A 689 -9.92 -43.13 -4.13
N LEU A 690 -9.48 -41.88 -4.28
CA LEU A 690 -9.74 -41.08 -5.48
C LEU A 690 -8.75 -41.42 -6.59
N GLU A 691 -7.50 -41.72 -6.25
CA GLU A 691 -6.49 -42.16 -7.22
C GLU A 691 -6.85 -43.53 -7.83
N GLU A 692 -7.35 -44.46 -7.02
CA GLU A 692 -7.79 -45.80 -7.46
C GLU A 692 -8.94 -45.75 -8.47
N VAL A 693 -9.82 -44.75 -8.38
CA VAL A 693 -10.95 -44.54 -9.30
C VAL A 693 -10.52 -43.72 -10.53
N GLY A 694 -9.24 -43.38 -10.66
CA GLY A 694 -8.72 -42.57 -11.76
C GLY A 694 -9.22 -41.12 -11.73
N PHE A 695 -9.60 -40.60 -10.56
CA PHE A 695 -10.10 -39.24 -10.44
C PHE A 695 -9.01 -38.22 -10.75
N GLU A 696 -9.32 -37.28 -11.64
CA GLU A 696 -8.46 -36.13 -11.95
C GLU A 696 -9.12 -34.84 -11.48
N PRO A 697 -8.50 -34.08 -10.56
CA PRO A 697 -9.06 -32.82 -10.11
C PRO A 697 -8.92 -31.76 -11.22
N VAL A 698 -10.02 -31.08 -11.51
CA VAL A 698 -10.09 -30.06 -12.57
C VAL A 698 -10.27 -28.67 -11.97
N TRP A 699 -9.51 -27.70 -12.49
CA TRP A 699 -9.66 -26.29 -12.15
C TRP A 699 -10.57 -25.56 -13.14
N TYR A 700 -11.51 -24.74 -12.64
CA TYR A 700 -12.47 -24.01 -13.47
C TYR A 700 -12.29 -22.50 -13.31
N TRP A 701 -11.55 -21.88 -14.23
CA TRP A 701 -11.29 -20.43 -14.24
C TRP A 701 -12.57 -19.57 -14.34
N GLY A 702 -13.62 -20.09 -14.98
CA GLY A 702 -14.91 -19.41 -15.09
C GLY A 702 -15.77 -19.45 -13.82
N ASN A 703 -15.38 -20.21 -12.79
CA ASN A 703 -16.14 -20.36 -11.55
C ASN A 703 -15.18 -20.37 -10.34
N LEU A 704 -14.55 -19.22 -10.11
CA LEU A 704 -13.62 -19.01 -9.00
C LEU A 704 -14.28 -19.14 -7.63
N ASP A 705 -15.60 -19.15 -7.54
CA ASP A 705 -16.29 -19.44 -6.29
C ASP A 705 -15.99 -20.88 -5.80
N ARG A 706 -15.47 -21.77 -6.65
CA ARG A 706 -14.96 -23.11 -6.23
C ARG A 706 -13.67 -23.03 -5.41
N LEU A 707 -12.98 -21.89 -5.38
CA LEU A 707 -11.84 -21.63 -4.51
C LEU A 707 -12.19 -21.91 -3.04
N ALA A 708 -13.45 -21.70 -2.64
CA ALA A 708 -13.93 -21.96 -1.30
C ALA A 708 -13.75 -23.42 -0.85
N TYR A 709 -13.81 -24.41 -1.76
CA TYR A 709 -13.55 -25.82 -1.43
C TYR A 709 -12.10 -26.08 -1.01
N TYR A 710 -11.18 -25.26 -1.51
CA TYR A 710 -9.75 -25.40 -1.25
C TYR A 710 -9.30 -24.58 -0.04
N LEU A 711 -10.22 -23.92 0.67
CA LEU A 711 -9.91 -23.27 1.94
C LEU A 711 -9.79 -24.33 3.03
N ALA A 712 -8.67 -24.35 3.77
CA ALA A 712 -8.46 -25.25 4.90
C ALA A 712 -9.06 -24.68 6.18
#